data_AF-A0A7Y3BI19-F1
#
_entry.id   AF-A0A7Y3BI19-F1
#
_cell.length_a   1.000
_cell.length_b   1.000
_cell.length_c   1.000
_cell.angle_alpha   90.00
_cell.angle_beta   90.00
_cell.angle_gamma   90.00
#
_symmetry.space_group_name_H-M   'P 1'
#
loop_
_entity.id
_entity.type
_entity.pdbx_description
1 polymer ?
#
loop_
_entity_poly.entity_id
_entity_poly.type
_entity_poly.pdbx_seq_one_letter_code
_entity_poly.pdbx_strand_id
1 'polypeptide(L)'
;DYITSKVDIEVEDHQKINKQVDEVTGGKLKWGLSAAGYLPPDIFRFFQSYGIELMSGFGMTEATGGITMTPPKKYKPSSLGKALPGIEIKVGEDGELLVKGPYVMLGYYKTEDSETFAEDGWLPTGDIMKMDEDGFIEIIDRKKEIYKNIKGETIAPQKIENLFRDFENIKQVFLAGDHRQFNTVLIYPDYGDEESLFHNLDEKQKQEYYSSVIVTVNKFLAPFERILDYRLIDRPFSDKQGELTPKGTYKRKMIENNFADLIESMYVANKTSIFINGTEVRIPNWFLREKGCLSRDVVLIENGIAIPKLNLSLTLSKQSEENFYQIGSYSYIISSHFVDLQLFLTDPNLWIGNNELIEFTGKSIVQWYRQTKESAQIAFHSVIKEVAPSENEKNQFNKIFSANEFSLQGIHIAFISLCTGESENIIKYFQMILNDVRNQHYKLVLNLLARAIFLTEKDTQKKLFVEIIKHADDKRFEEIFSSLMKTDSSFLDEELVQIIALNSKSENRLIFFENYINSELKKSPQIAKSIIHSLFKLISAFGVTHPRFYRRARRFLFHFTILPNDKFLIELVNECIDTLTKGLRGWIGANQRIAVDVETGEEYSWEDVLTFEEGIDADDFVRIKNSIVKTAVVREAIFLFAKGVQLRLDDVLPGGIWISLVDSRNDKSIYRITVQTRFQGAFDLTIHLNKNLPPAIVKEEIKWLIAAGTDSKNERLLP
;
A
#
# COMPACT_ATOMS: atom_id res chain seq x y z
N ASP A 1 -46.74 -30.48 -35.83
CA ASP A 1 -47.87 -30.26 -36.74
C ASP A 1 -48.56 -28.97 -36.31
N TYR A 2 -48.43 -27.82 -36.98
CA TYR A 2 -48.54 -27.60 -38.41
C TYR A 2 -47.61 -26.46 -38.86
N ILE A 3 -46.63 -26.77 -39.71
CA ILE A 3 -45.96 -25.75 -40.53
C ILE A 3 -46.79 -25.63 -41.80
N THR A 4 -47.45 -24.50 -42.00
CA THR A 4 -48.30 -24.28 -43.18
C THR A 4 -47.48 -23.94 -44.43
N SER A 5 -46.23 -23.51 -44.27
CA SER A 5 -45.41 -22.96 -45.35
C SER A 5 -43.96 -22.70 -44.89
N LYS A 6 -42.95 -22.81 -45.78
CA LYS A 6 -41.53 -22.51 -45.50
C LYS A 6 -40.92 -21.71 -46.66
N VAL A 7 -40.25 -20.60 -46.36
CA VAL A 7 -39.47 -19.80 -47.32
C VAL A 7 -38.12 -19.44 -46.69
N ASP A 8 -37.06 -19.44 -47.47
CA ASP A 8 -35.73 -19.04 -47.03
C ASP A 8 -35.61 -17.50 -47.13
N ILE A 9 -35.47 -16.84 -45.99
CA ILE A 9 -35.48 -15.38 -45.90
C ILE A 9 -34.16 -14.73 -46.33
N GLU A 10 -33.08 -15.50 -46.48
CA GLU A 10 -31.75 -15.00 -46.84
C GLU A 10 -31.46 -15.13 -48.33
N VAL A 11 -32.07 -16.12 -48.99
CA VAL A 11 -31.76 -16.51 -50.37
C VAL A 11 -32.86 -16.13 -51.37
N GLU A 12 -34.12 -16.11 -50.95
CA GLU A 12 -35.26 -15.89 -51.86
C GLU A 12 -35.57 -14.41 -52.07
N ASP A 13 -36.14 -14.09 -53.24
CA ASP A 13 -36.52 -12.72 -53.60
C ASP A 13 -37.71 -12.22 -52.75
N HIS A 14 -37.72 -10.91 -52.47
CA HIS A 14 -38.74 -10.21 -51.70
C HIS A 14 -40.17 -10.46 -52.21
N GLN A 15 -40.37 -10.65 -53.52
CA GLN A 15 -41.69 -10.96 -54.07
C GLN A 15 -42.22 -12.32 -53.62
N LYS A 16 -41.35 -13.34 -53.57
CA LYS A 16 -41.72 -14.68 -53.09
C LYS A 16 -41.99 -14.66 -51.59
N ILE A 17 -41.14 -13.98 -50.82
CA ILE A 17 -41.33 -13.84 -49.37
C ILE A 17 -42.65 -13.13 -49.07
N ASN A 18 -42.95 -12.02 -49.76
CA ASN A 18 -44.19 -11.29 -49.57
C ASN A 18 -45.42 -12.15 -49.88
N LYS A 19 -45.39 -12.91 -50.99
CA LYS A 19 -46.48 -13.84 -51.34
C LYS A 19 -46.70 -14.89 -50.24
N GLN A 20 -45.61 -15.42 -49.68
CA GLN A 20 -45.69 -16.40 -48.61
C GLN A 20 -46.26 -15.80 -47.32
N VAL A 21 -45.84 -14.58 -46.96
CA VAL A 21 -46.39 -13.84 -45.81
C VAL A 21 -47.88 -13.58 -46.01
N ASP A 22 -48.30 -13.16 -47.21
CA ASP A 22 -49.72 -12.97 -47.54
C ASP A 22 -50.52 -14.27 -47.43
N GLU A 23 -50.00 -15.39 -47.94
CA GLU A 23 -50.65 -16.71 -47.84
C GLU A 23 -50.81 -17.17 -46.39
N VAL A 24 -49.76 -17.04 -45.56
CA VAL A 24 -49.77 -17.47 -44.15
C VAL A 24 -50.67 -16.58 -43.28
N THR A 25 -50.68 -15.28 -43.55
CA THR A 25 -51.43 -14.29 -42.74
C THR A 25 -52.85 -14.03 -43.28
N GLY A 26 -53.21 -14.61 -44.42
CA GLY A 26 -54.48 -14.40 -45.10
C GLY A 26 -54.61 -13.06 -45.84
N GLY A 27 -53.49 -12.34 -46.07
CA GLY A 27 -53.36 -11.14 -46.90
C GLY A 27 -54.06 -9.87 -46.41
N LYS A 28 -54.85 -9.97 -45.32
CA LYS A 28 -55.59 -8.85 -44.72
C LYS A 28 -55.11 -8.47 -43.32
N LEU A 29 -54.15 -9.21 -42.76
CA LEU A 29 -53.56 -8.87 -41.47
C LEU A 29 -52.80 -7.54 -41.60
N LYS A 30 -53.13 -6.59 -40.73
CA LYS A 30 -52.49 -5.26 -40.70
C LYS A 30 -51.78 -4.98 -39.38
N TRP A 31 -52.23 -5.62 -38.30
CA TRP A 31 -51.77 -5.41 -36.94
C TRP A 31 -51.63 -6.76 -36.27
N GLY A 32 -50.51 -6.99 -35.60
CA GLY A 32 -50.28 -8.15 -34.76
C GLY A 32 -49.87 -7.71 -33.36
N LEU A 33 -50.12 -8.55 -32.37
CA LEU A 33 -49.62 -8.37 -31.01
C LEU A 33 -48.89 -9.64 -30.60
N SER A 34 -47.63 -9.49 -30.19
CA SER A 34 -46.88 -10.54 -29.50
C SER A 34 -46.84 -10.24 -28.01
N ALA A 35 -47.27 -11.20 -27.20
CA ALA A 35 -47.32 -11.12 -25.75
C ALA A 35 -47.08 -12.51 -25.14
N ALA A 36 -46.83 -12.56 -23.82
CA ALA A 36 -46.60 -13.78 -23.01
C ALA A 36 -45.25 -14.49 -23.17
N GLY A 37 -44.42 -14.13 -24.15
CA GLY A 37 -43.07 -14.68 -24.34
C GLY A 37 -42.15 -13.70 -25.06
N TYR A 38 -40.84 -13.90 -24.91
CA TYR A 38 -39.84 -13.10 -25.62
C TYR A 38 -39.89 -13.41 -27.12
N LEU A 39 -39.90 -12.35 -27.93
CA LEU A 39 -39.76 -12.44 -29.39
C LEU A 39 -38.58 -11.55 -29.81
N PRO A 40 -37.64 -12.05 -30.63
CA PRO A 40 -36.48 -11.26 -31.07
C PRO A 40 -36.90 -10.01 -31.87
N PRO A 41 -36.19 -8.87 -31.74
CA PRO A 41 -36.49 -7.65 -32.47
C PRO A 41 -36.55 -7.80 -33.99
N ASP A 42 -35.76 -8.72 -34.56
CA ASP A 42 -35.72 -8.94 -36.01
C ASP A 42 -37.01 -9.55 -36.55
N ILE A 43 -37.76 -10.31 -35.74
CA ILE A 43 -39.07 -10.82 -36.14
C ILE A 43 -40.09 -9.68 -36.25
N PHE A 44 -40.06 -8.71 -35.31
CA PHE A 44 -40.91 -7.51 -35.41
C PHE A 44 -40.61 -6.72 -36.68
N ARG A 45 -39.32 -6.48 -36.96
CA ARG A 45 -38.87 -5.77 -38.15
C ARG A 45 -39.24 -6.51 -39.44
N PHE A 46 -39.15 -7.83 -39.44
CA PHE A 46 -39.55 -8.67 -40.57
C PHE A 46 -41.02 -8.47 -40.92
N PHE A 47 -41.96 -8.62 -39.97
CA PHE A 47 -43.38 -8.43 -40.29
C PHE A 47 -43.71 -6.97 -40.66
N GLN A 48 -43.04 -6.01 -40.03
CA GLN A 48 -43.20 -4.58 -40.33
C GLN A 48 -42.74 -4.23 -41.76
N SER A 49 -41.66 -4.85 -42.27
CA SER A 49 -41.17 -4.61 -43.63
C SER A 49 -42.15 -5.10 -44.71
N TYR A 50 -43.00 -6.08 -44.38
CA TYR A 50 -44.09 -6.57 -45.23
C TYR A 50 -45.46 -5.96 -44.89
N GLY A 51 -45.48 -4.82 -44.20
CA GLY A 51 -46.71 -4.03 -44.00
C GLY A 51 -47.65 -4.54 -42.90
N ILE A 52 -47.16 -5.41 -42.01
CA ILE A 52 -47.87 -5.86 -40.81
C ILE A 52 -47.24 -5.18 -39.59
N GLU A 53 -47.99 -4.30 -38.93
CA GLU A 53 -47.54 -3.63 -37.71
C GLU A 53 -47.59 -4.61 -36.54
N LEU A 54 -46.48 -5.32 -36.29
CA LEU A 54 -46.33 -6.20 -35.14
C LEU A 54 -45.94 -5.37 -33.90
N MET A 55 -46.75 -5.44 -32.86
CA MET A 55 -46.57 -4.73 -31.59
C MET A 55 -46.13 -5.70 -30.50
N SER A 56 -45.31 -5.22 -29.57
CA SER A 56 -44.93 -5.96 -28.35
C SER A 56 -45.81 -5.52 -27.19
N GLY A 57 -46.25 -6.46 -26.34
CA GLY A 57 -46.99 -6.16 -25.13
C GLY A 57 -46.61 -7.08 -23.97
N PHE A 58 -46.73 -6.54 -22.76
CA PHE A 58 -46.49 -7.27 -21.52
C PHE A 58 -47.73 -7.32 -20.66
N GLY A 59 -47.84 -8.41 -19.91
CA GLY A 59 -49.07 -8.76 -19.26
C GLY A 59 -48.97 -9.96 -18.33
N MET A 60 -49.87 -10.02 -17.35
CA MET A 60 -49.98 -11.11 -16.39
C MET A 60 -51.44 -11.32 -15.98
N THR A 61 -51.74 -12.51 -15.43
CA THR A 61 -53.10 -12.88 -14.99
C THR A 61 -53.62 -11.93 -13.92
N GLU A 62 -52.74 -11.53 -13.01
CA GLU A 62 -52.98 -10.63 -11.89
C GLU A 62 -53.33 -9.20 -12.32
N ALA A 63 -53.09 -8.85 -13.60
CA ALA A 63 -53.43 -7.56 -14.20
C ALA A 63 -54.43 -7.71 -15.36
N THR A 64 -55.24 -8.78 -15.36
CA THR A 64 -56.28 -9.02 -16.37
C THR A 64 -55.73 -9.05 -17.80
N GLY A 65 -54.54 -9.62 -17.97
CA GLY A 65 -53.90 -9.71 -19.28
C GLY A 65 -52.98 -8.53 -19.52
N GLY A 66 -53.45 -7.41 -20.08
CA GLY A 66 -52.56 -6.35 -20.59
C GLY A 66 -52.11 -5.33 -19.54
N ILE A 67 -50.80 -5.08 -19.47
CA ILE A 67 -50.20 -3.99 -18.66
C ILE A 67 -49.61 -2.92 -19.58
N THR A 68 -48.73 -3.33 -20.48
CA THR A 68 -48.08 -2.43 -21.45
C THR A 68 -48.27 -2.93 -22.87
N MET A 69 -48.28 -1.98 -23.81
CA MET A 69 -48.33 -2.28 -25.23
C MET A 69 -47.59 -1.22 -26.03
N THR A 70 -46.93 -1.66 -27.09
CA THR A 70 -46.29 -0.78 -28.05
C THR A 70 -47.35 0.07 -28.73
N PRO A 71 -47.25 1.41 -28.68
CA PRO A 71 -48.16 2.24 -29.45
C PRO A 71 -47.98 1.98 -30.95
N PRO A 72 -49.05 2.00 -31.76
CA PRO A 72 -48.96 1.78 -33.19
C PRO A 72 -47.84 2.59 -33.85
N LYS A 73 -47.03 1.94 -34.71
CA LYS A 73 -45.93 2.55 -35.46
C LYS A 73 -44.80 3.12 -34.60
N LYS A 74 -44.75 2.76 -33.32
CA LYS A 74 -43.74 3.24 -32.36
C LYS A 74 -42.98 2.09 -31.69
N TYR A 75 -42.78 0.98 -32.40
CA TYR A 75 -41.97 -0.12 -31.89
C TYR A 75 -40.52 0.33 -31.66
N LYS A 76 -40.01 0.07 -30.45
CA LYS A 76 -38.60 0.21 -30.09
C LYS A 76 -38.01 -1.19 -29.88
N PRO A 77 -36.80 -1.50 -30.39
CA PRO A 77 -36.14 -2.78 -30.13
C PRO A 77 -36.11 -3.12 -28.64
N SER A 78 -36.44 -4.37 -28.31
CA SER A 78 -36.47 -4.91 -26.94
C SER A 78 -37.53 -4.29 -26.01
N SER A 79 -38.35 -3.35 -26.49
CA SER A 79 -39.38 -2.74 -25.66
C SER A 79 -40.66 -3.57 -25.60
N LEU A 80 -41.28 -3.55 -24.42
CA LEU A 80 -42.62 -4.07 -24.12
C LEU A 80 -43.71 -2.99 -24.27
N GLY A 81 -43.34 -1.81 -24.79
CA GLY A 81 -44.25 -0.69 -25.01
C GLY A 81 -44.46 0.20 -23.78
N LYS A 82 -45.59 0.92 -23.76
CA LYS A 82 -45.97 1.85 -22.70
C LYS A 82 -47.17 1.34 -21.91
N ALA A 83 -47.39 1.86 -20.71
CA ALA A 83 -48.58 1.59 -19.92
C ALA A 83 -49.86 1.75 -20.76
N LEU A 84 -50.77 0.77 -20.65
CA LEU A 84 -52.10 0.87 -21.24
C LEU A 84 -52.94 1.94 -20.52
N PRO A 85 -53.95 2.52 -21.18
CA PRO A 85 -54.82 3.53 -20.57
C PRO A 85 -55.43 3.04 -19.26
N GLY A 86 -55.33 3.86 -18.22
CA GLY A 86 -55.86 3.55 -16.88
C GLY A 86 -54.95 2.69 -16.00
N ILE A 87 -53.77 2.27 -16.49
CA ILE A 87 -52.76 1.59 -15.68
C ILE A 87 -51.66 2.58 -15.30
N GLU A 88 -51.42 2.69 -14.00
CA GLU A 88 -50.27 3.38 -13.43
C GLU A 88 -49.14 2.37 -13.24
N ILE A 89 -47.93 2.76 -13.64
CA ILE A 89 -46.72 1.96 -13.48
C ILE A 89 -45.62 2.79 -12.83
N LYS A 90 -44.81 2.16 -11.97
CA LYS A 90 -43.57 2.73 -11.45
C LYS A 90 -42.52 1.64 -11.31
N VAL A 91 -41.24 2.01 -11.36
CA VAL A 91 -40.12 1.10 -11.09
C VAL A 91 -39.67 1.32 -9.64
N GLY A 92 -39.66 0.26 -8.84
CA GLY A 92 -39.20 0.29 -7.45
C GLY A 92 -37.69 0.53 -7.31
N GLU A 93 -37.21 0.79 -6.09
CA GLU A 93 -35.77 0.98 -5.82
C GLU A 93 -34.92 -0.23 -6.20
N ASP A 94 -35.50 -1.43 -6.14
CA ASP A 94 -34.87 -2.69 -6.53
C ASP A 94 -35.03 -3.01 -8.04
N GLY A 95 -35.65 -2.12 -8.80
CA GLY A 95 -35.89 -2.28 -10.24
C GLY A 95 -37.15 -3.07 -10.59
N GLU A 96 -37.95 -3.52 -9.62
CA GLU A 96 -39.20 -4.23 -9.89
C GLU A 96 -40.27 -3.30 -10.47
N LEU A 97 -41.00 -3.77 -11.50
CA LEU A 97 -42.16 -3.03 -12.00
C LEU A 97 -43.32 -3.20 -11.02
N LEU A 98 -43.86 -2.08 -10.57
CA LEU A 98 -45.05 -2.01 -9.72
C LEU A 98 -46.21 -1.46 -10.55
N VAL A 99 -47.35 -2.12 -10.49
CA VAL A 99 -48.54 -1.76 -11.28
C VAL A 99 -49.75 -1.47 -10.39
N LYS A 100 -50.55 -0.48 -10.77
CA LYS A 100 -51.79 -0.12 -10.08
C LYS A 100 -52.83 0.33 -11.08
N GLY A 101 -54.09 -0.02 -10.86
CA GLY A 101 -55.18 0.39 -11.73
C GLY A 101 -56.39 -0.53 -11.64
N PRO A 102 -57.47 -0.21 -12.37
CA PRO A 102 -58.72 -0.96 -12.35
C PRO A 102 -58.60 -2.37 -12.95
N TYR A 103 -57.51 -2.64 -13.68
CA TYR A 103 -57.23 -3.95 -14.29
C TYR A 103 -56.45 -4.90 -13.36
N VAL A 104 -55.98 -4.41 -12.21
CA VAL A 104 -55.28 -5.21 -11.20
C VAL A 104 -56.30 -6.00 -10.38
N MET A 105 -55.99 -7.26 -10.11
CA MET A 105 -56.82 -8.17 -9.32
C MET A 105 -57.09 -7.64 -7.91
N LEU A 106 -58.10 -8.21 -7.24
CA LEU A 106 -58.41 -7.87 -5.85
C LEU A 106 -57.48 -8.57 -4.84
N GLY A 107 -56.86 -9.68 -5.22
CA GLY A 107 -56.07 -10.55 -4.34
C GLY A 107 -56.24 -12.02 -4.70
N TYR A 108 -55.42 -12.89 -4.11
CA TYR A 108 -55.57 -14.34 -4.27
C TYR A 108 -56.62 -14.90 -3.31
N TYR A 109 -57.38 -15.91 -3.76
CA TYR A 109 -58.40 -16.55 -2.92
C TYR A 109 -57.78 -17.20 -1.68
N LYS A 110 -58.23 -16.76 -0.49
CA LYS A 110 -57.75 -17.17 0.84
C LYS A 110 -56.33 -16.68 1.21
N THR A 111 -55.85 -15.63 0.56
CA THR A 111 -54.60 -14.95 0.90
C THR A 111 -54.92 -13.56 1.42
N GLU A 112 -54.17 -13.06 2.41
CA GLU A 112 -54.32 -11.67 2.87
C GLU A 112 -53.74 -10.68 1.84
N ASP A 113 -54.35 -9.50 1.71
CA ASP A 113 -53.92 -8.49 0.74
C ASP A 113 -52.47 -8.01 0.99
N SER A 114 -52.04 -8.01 2.25
CA SER A 114 -50.68 -7.67 2.68
C SER A 114 -49.60 -8.60 2.13
N GLU A 115 -49.94 -9.83 1.76
CA GLU A 115 -49.02 -10.79 1.14
C GLU A 115 -48.93 -10.63 -0.38
N THR A 116 -49.85 -9.86 -0.97
CA THR A 116 -50.04 -9.76 -2.43
C THR A 116 -49.65 -8.38 -2.96
N PHE A 117 -49.93 -7.32 -2.21
CA PHE A 117 -49.68 -5.94 -2.60
C PHE A 117 -48.62 -5.29 -1.71
N ALA A 118 -47.82 -4.40 -2.29
CA ALA A 118 -46.94 -3.52 -1.54
C ALA A 118 -47.74 -2.41 -0.82
N GLU A 119 -47.08 -1.66 0.05
CA GLU A 119 -47.65 -0.46 0.68
C GLU A 119 -48.28 0.46 -0.40
N ASP A 120 -49.44 1.04 -0.08
CA ASP A 120 -50.30 1.84 -0.97
C ASP A 120 -51.03 1.11 -2.11
N GLY A 121 -51.10 -0.23 -2.07
CA GLY A 121 -51.93 -1.02 -2.98
C GLY A 121 -51.35 -1.17 -4.39
N TRP A 122 -50.02 -1.18 -4.50
CA TRP A 122 -49.30 -1.49 -5.73
C TRP A 122 -49.08 -3.00 -5.85
N LEU A 123 -49.33 -3.58 -7.02
CA LEU A 123 -49.03 -4.98 -7.30
C LEU A 123 -47.57 -5.11 -7.79
N PRO A 124 -46.68 -5.80 -7.06
CA PRO A 124 -45.37 -6.19 -7.58
C PRO A 124 -45.50 -7.25 -8.68
N THR A 125 -44.90 -7.01 -9.84
CA THR A 125 -45.00 -7.95 -10.99
C THR A 125 -44.10 -9.17 -10.84
N GLY A 126 -43.07 -9.11 -9.98
CA GLY A 126 -42.01 -10.11 -9.92
C GLY A 126 -41.00 -10.00 -11.07
N ASP A 127 -41.07 -8.95 -11.90
CA ASP A 127 -40.21 -8.72 -13.05
C ASP A 127 -39.41 -7.41 -12.88
N ILE A 128 -38.08 -7.50 -13.03
CA ILE A 128 -37.17 -6.36 -12.99
C ILE A 128 -37.18 -5.70 -14.37
N MET A 129 -37.47 -4.40 -14.42
CA MET A 129 -37.61 -3.67 -15.66
C MET A 129 -36.94 -2.30 -15.58
N LYS A 130 -36.58 -1.74 -16.74
CA LYS A 130 -36.17 -0.34 -16.88
C LYS A 130 -37.21 0.42 -17.69
N MET A 131 -37.41 1.68 -17.32
CA MET A 131 -38.26 2.62 -18.03
C MET A 131 -37.40 3.73 -18.63
N ASP A 132 -37.56 3.99 -19.92
CA ASP A 132 -36.88 5.10 -20.59
C ASP A 132 -37.59 6.46 -20.37
N GLU A 133 -36.96 7.55 -20.80
CA GLU A 133 -37.51 8.91 -20.66
C GLU A 133 -38.86 9.10 -21.38
N ASP A 134 -39.12 8.30 -22.42
CA ASP A 134 -40.37 8.30 -23.16
C ASP A 134 -41.45 7.42 -22.49
N GLY A 135 -41.15 6.70 -21.42
CA GLY A 135 -42.07 5.77 -20.74
C GLY A 135 -42.22 4.41 -21.41
N PHE A 136 -41.27 4.00 -22.27
CA PHE A 136 -41.18 2.64 -22.77
C PHE A 136 -40.49 1.72 -21.76
N ILE A 137 -41.03 0.51 -21.63
CA ILE A 137 -40.55 -0.48 -20.68
C ILE A 137 -39.72 -1.53 -21.41
N GLU A 138 -38.63 -1.96 -20.78
CA GLU A 138 -37.80 -3.09 -21.21
C GLU A 138 -37.58 -4.02 -20.01
N ILE A 139 -37.84 -5.31 -20.22
CA ILE A 139 -37.62 -6.34 -19.19
C ILE A 139 -36.14 -6.67 -19.09
N ILE A 140 -35.63 -6.72 -17.86
CA ILE A 140 -34.26 -7.11 -17.55
C ILE A 140 -34.24 -8.61 -17.23
N ASP A 141 -35.02 -9.05 -16.23
CA ASP A 141 -35.16 -10.45 -15.85
C ASP A 141 -36.30 -10.62 -14.83
N ARG A 142 -36.57 -11.85 -14.38
CA ARG A 142 -37.47 -12.12 -13.25
C ARG A 142 -36.74 -11.93 -11.93
N LYS A 143 -37.38 -11.28 -10.96
CA LYS A 143 -36.86 -11.03 -9.61
C LYS A 143 -36.47 -12.31 -8.87
N LYS A 144 -37.09 -13.45 -9.17
CA LYS A 144 -36.74 -14.77 -8.61
C LYS A 144 -35.60 -15.50 -9.34
N GLU A 145 -35.21 -15.04 -10.53
CA GLU A 145 -34.20 -15.67 -11.38
C GLU A 145 -32.87 -14.89 -11.41
N ILE A 146 -32.86 -13.66 -10.86
CA ILE A 146 -31.63 -12.93 -10.56
C ILE A 146 -30.98 -13.46 -9.28
N TYR A 147 -29.66 -13.39 -9.22
CA TYR A 147 -28.92 -13.73 -8.00
C TYR A 147 -27.94 -12.64 -7.59
N LYS A 148 -27.47 -12.71 -6.34
CA LYS A 148 -26.37 -11.88 -5.85
C LYS A 148 -25.13 -12.72 -5.65
N ASN A 149 -23.98 -12.20 -6.10
CA ASN A 149 -22.70 -12.81 -5.78
C ASN A 149 -22.30 -12.49 -4.32
N ILE A 150 -21.18 -13.05 -3.83
CA ILE A 150 -20.73 -12.80 -2.44
C ILE A 150 -20.38 -11.33 -2.15
N LYS A 151 -20.22 -10.49 -3.18
CA LYS A 151 -19.94 -9.05 -3.06
C LYS A 151 -21.21 -8.21 -3.05
N GLY A 152 -22.39 -8.84 -3.16
CA GLY A 152 -23.69 -8.16 -3.20
C GLY A 152 -24.06 -7.58 -4.56
N GLU A 153 -23.26 -7.82 -5.60
CA GLU A 153 -23.56 -7.38 -6.96
C GLU A 153 -24.67 -8.27 -7.54
N THR A 154 -25.62 -7.67 -8.26
CA THR A 154 -26.80 -8.37 -8.81
C THR A 154 -26.53 -8.81 -10.24
N ILE A 155 -26.76 -10.09 -10.54
CA ILE A 155 -26.53 -10.69 -11.85
C ILE A 155 -27.85 -11.23 -12.39
N ALA A 156 -28.12 -10.91 -13.66
CA ALA A 156 -29.24 -11.43 -14.44
C ALA A 156 -28.73 -12.57 -15.34
N PRO A 157 -28.95 -13.84 -14.98
CA PRO A 157 -28.31 -14.94 -15.69
C PRO A 157 -28.82 -15.13 -17.10
N GLN A 158 -30.13 -14.93 -17.33
CA GLN A 158 -30.72 -15.11 -18.66
C GLN A 158 -30.16 -14.10 -19.66
N LYS A 159 -29.88 -12.87 -19.22
CA LYS A 159 -29.20 -11.85 -20.04
C LYS A 159 -27.87 -12.39 -20.58
N ILE A 160 -27.07 -13.04 -19.74
CA ILE A 160 -25.76 -13.58 -20.10
C ILE A 160 -25.89 -14.84 -20.94
N GLU A 161 -26.79 -15.76 -20.56
CA GLU A 161 -27.07 -17.00 -21.28
C GLU A 161 -27.58 -16.75 -22.70
N ASN A 162 -28.41 -15.70 -22.89
CA ASN A 162 -28.92 -15.33 -24.20
C ASN A 162 -27.82 -14.88 -25.18
N LEU A 163 -26.68 -14.36 -24.69
CA LEU A 163 -25.53 -14.01 -25.54
C LEU A 163 -24.91 -15.23 -26.23
N PHE A 164 -25.16 -16.44 -25.73
CA PHE A 164 -24.66 -17.67 -26.33
C PHE A 164 -25.59 -18.26 -27.40
N ARG A 165 -26.83 -17.77 -27.51
CA ARG A 165 -27.82 -18.32 -28.46
C ARG A 165 -27.45 -18.13 -29.92
N ASP A 166 -26.65 -17.11 -30.22
CA ASP A 166 -26.22 -16.79 -31.58
C ASP A 166 -25.07 -17.70 -32.07
N PHE A 167 -24.55 -18.59 -31.23
CA PHE A 167 -23.49 -19.54 -31.60
C PHE A 167 -24.08 -20.90 -31.97
N GLU A 168 -24.00 -21.26 -33.26
CA GLU A 168 -24.53 -22.51 -33.82
C GLU A 168 -24.02 -23.78 -33.12
N ASN A 169 -22.80 -23.76 -32.59
CA ASN A 169 -22.19 -24.92 -31.91
C ASN A 169 -22.54 -25.04 -30.41
N ILE A 170 -23.52 -24.26 -29.92
CA ILE A 170 -23.97 -24.29 -28.52
C ILE A 170 -25.46 -24.58 -28.48
N LYS A 171 -25.80 -25.75 -27.92
CA LYS A 171 -27.21 -26.16 -27.79
C LYS A 171 -27.84 -25.65 -26.51
N GLN A 172 -27.10 -25.71 -25.40
CA GLN A 172 -27.56 -25.20 -24.11
C GLN A 172 -26.41 -24.58 -23.35
N VAL A 173 -26.73 -23.57 -22.55
CA VAL A 173 -25.77 -22.87 -21.70
C VAL A 173 -26.40 -22.64 -20.34
N PHE A 174 -25.62 -22.78 -19.26
CA PHE A 174 -26.08 -22.48 -17.91
C PHE A 174 -25.03 -21.69 -17.15
N LEU A 175 -25.41 -20.50 -16.72
CA LEU A 175 -24.59 -19.63 -15.88
C LEU A 175 -24.77 -20.03 -14.41
N ALA A 176 -23.66 -20.36 -13.76
CA ALA A 176 -23.56 -20.61 -12.33
C ALA A 176 -22.72 -19.51 -11.67
N GLY A 177 -23.26 -18.88 -10.62
CA GLY A 177 -22.57 -17.82 -9.88
C GLY A 177 -23.31 -17.33 -8.62
N ASP A 178 -24.45 -17.94 -8.29
CA ASP A 178 -25.28 -17.57 -7.14
C ASP A 178 -24.51 -17.77 -5.82
N HIS A 179 -24.37 -16.70 -5.03
CA HIS A 179 -23.54 -16.67 -3.82
C HIS A 179 -22.08 -17.15 -4.03
N ARG A 180 -21.51 -16.97 -5.25
CA ARG A 180 -20.12 -17.33 -5.57
C ARG A 180 -19.22 -16.11 -5.75
N GLN A 181 -17.90 -16.36 -5.86
CA GLN A 181 -16.87 -15.32 -6.03
C GLN A 181 -16.81 -14.73 -7.44
N PHE A 182 -17.28 -15.46 -8.45
CA PHE A 182 -17.25 -15.13 -9.87
C PHE A 182 -18.26 -16.02 -10.60
N ASN A 183 -18.55 -15.69 -11.87
CA ASN A 183 -19.46 -16.49 -12.69
C ASN A 183 -18.68 -17.55 -13.48
N THR A 184 -19.31 -18.70 -13.66
CA THR A 184 -18.83 -19.83 -14.45
C THR A 184 -19.95 -20.35 -15.33
N VAL A 185 -19.62 -21.03 -16.43
CA VAL A 185 -20.63 -21.51 -17.38
C VAL A 185 -20.50 -23.00 -17.65
N LEU A 186 -21.64 -23.70 -17.66
CA LEU A 186 -21.77 -25.03 -18.25
C LEU A 186 -22.26 -24.89 -19.69
N ILE A 187 -21.60 -25.56 -20.62
CA ILE A 187 -21.95 -25.53 -22.05
C ILE A 187 -22.25 -26.95 -22.50
N TYR A 188 -23.43 -27.18 -23.07
CA TYR A 188 -23.70 -28.37 -23.86
C TYR A 188 -23.49 -28.04 -25.34
N PRO A 189 -22.47 -28.61 -25.98
CA PRO A 189 -22.26 -28.47 -27.42
C PRO A 189 -23.48 -28.86 -28.23
N ASP A 190 -23.71 -28.20 -29.36
CA ASP A 190 -24.61 -28.75 -30.36
C ASP A 190 -23.86 -29.77 -31.22
N TYR A 191 -24.30 -31.02 -31.14
CA TYR A 191 -23.76 -32.12 -31.92
C TYR A 191 -24.59 -32.38 -33.21
N GLY A 192 -25.49 -31.46 -33.57
CA GLY A 192 -26.37 -31.54 -34.75
C GLY A 192 -25.64 -31.50 -36.10
N ASP A 193 -26.18 -32.27 -37.05
CA ASP A 193 -25.69 -32.70 -38.37
C ASP A 193 -24.30 -33.38 -38.40
N GLU A 194 -24.24 -34.58 -38.98
CA GLU A 194 -22.99 -35.34 -39.20
C GLU A 194 -21.98 -34.57 -40.08
N GLU A 195 -22.42 -33.55 -40.81
CA GLU A 195 -21.61 -32.66 -41.64
C GLU A 195 -21.05 -31.43 -40.88
N SER A 196 -21.39 -31.24 -39.60
CA SER A 196 -20.86 -30.14 -38.79
C SER A 196 -19.34 -30.26 -38.61
N LEU A 197 -18.61 -29.18 -38.94
CA LEU A 197 -17.16 -29.05 -38.73
C LEU A 197 -16.75 -29.36 -37.28
N PHE A 198 -17.68 -29.28 -36.33
CA PHE A 198 -17.49 -29.54 -34.91
C PHE A 198 -17.16 -31.01 -34.58
N HIS A 199 -17.66 -31.98 -35.37
CA HIS A 199 -17.37 -33.41 -35.17
C HIS A 199 -15.91 -33.77 -35.49
N ASN A 200 -15.28 -33.01 -36.39
CA ASN A 200 -13.90 -33.24 -36.84
C ASN A 200 -12.84 -32.58 -35.95
N LEU A 201 -13.25 -31.76 -34.96
CA LEU A 201 -12.32 -31.09 -34.05
C LEU A 201 -11.87 -32.04 -32.94
N ASP A 202 -10.57 -32.06 -32.68
CA ASP A 202 -10.03 -32.71 -31.49
C ASP A 202 -10.41 -31.95 -30.20
N GLU A 203 -10.19 -32.57 -29.04
CA GLU A 203 -10.52 -31.97 -27.74
C GLU A 203 -9.84 -30.61 -27.52
N LYS A 204 -8.63 -30.42 -28.04
CA LYS A 204 -7.87 -29.17 -27.90
C LYS A 204 -8.49 -28.07 -28.77
N GLN A 205 -8.88 -28.38 -30.00
CA GLN A 205 -9.52 -27.46 -30.93
C GLN A 205 -10.93 -27.06 -30.46
N LYS A 206 -11.73 -28.01 -29.95
CA LYS A 206 -13.02 -27.72 -29.31
C LYS A 206 -12.85 -26.76 -28.13
N GLN A 207 -11.83 -27.01 -27.33
CA GLN A 207 -11.50 -26.17 -26.20
C GLN A 207 -11.07 -24.75 -26.61
N GLU A 208 -10.21 -24.62 -27.62
CA GLU A 208 -9.80 -23.32 -28.17
C GLU A 208 -11.01 -22.53 -28.71
N TYR A 209 -11.91 -23.21 -29.42
CA TYR A 209 -13.16 -22.63 -29.92
C TYR A 209 -14.02 -22.06 -28.79
N TYR A 210 -14.40 -22.87 -27.78
CA TYR A 210 -15.25 -22.38 -26.69
C TYR A 210 -14.56 -21.32 -25.83
N SER A 211 -13.24 -21.39 -25.67
CA SER A 211 -12.48 -20.32 -25.01
C SER A 211 -12.61 -19.00 -25.78
N SER A 212 -12.58 -19.03 -27.12
CA SER A 212 -12.80 -17.83 -27.94
C SER A 212 -14.23 -17.27 -27.83
N VAL A 213 -15.22 -18.15 -27.71
CA VAL A 213 -16.63 -17.77 -27.49
C VAL A 213 -16.78 -17.05 -26.15
N ILE A 214 -16.25 -17.62 -25.06
CA ILE A 214 -16.30 -17.01 -23.72
C ILE A 214 -15.63 -15.64 -23.69
N VAL A 215 -14.44 -15.51 -24.32
CA VAL A 215 -13.74 -14.22 -24.43
C VAL A 215 -14.58 -13.20 -25.20
N THR A 216 -15.27 -13.63 -26.26
CA THR A 216 -16.14 -12.76 -27.05
C THR A 216 -17.34 -12.29 -26.24
N VAL A 217 -18.01 -13.20 -25.52
CA VAL A 217 -19.12 -12.86 -24.62
C VAL A 217 -18.66 -11.90 -23.52
N ASN A 218 -17.51 -12.14 -22.90
CA ASN A 218 -16.96 -11.29 -21.83
C ASN A 218 -16.70 -9.83 -22.25
N LYS A 219 -16.57 -9.52 -23.55
CA LYS A 219 -16.45 -8.14 -24.04
C LYS A 219 -17.73 -7.33 -23.85
N PHE A 220 -18.89 -7.98 -23.80
CA PHE A 220 -20.20 -7.35 -23.61
C PHE A 220 -20.65 -7.31 -22.15
N LEU A 221 -19.84 -7.85 -21.23
CA LEU A 221 -20.17 -7.99 -19.81
C LEU A 221 -19.40 -6.99 -18.94
N ALA A 222 -20.08 -6.46 -17.91
CA ALA A 222 -19.43 -5.68 -16.86
C ALA A 222 -18.41 -6.57 -16.10
N PRO A 223 -17.37 -6.00 -15.45
CA PRO A 223 -16.34 -6.78 -14.77
C PRO A 223 -16.88 -7.82 -13.77
N PHE A 224 -17.98 -7.53 -13.08
CA PHE A 224 -18.64 -8.42 -12.13
C PHE A 224 -19.54 -9.49 -12.77
N GLU A 225 -19.95 -9.29 -14.03
CA GLU A 225 -20.74 -10.24 -14.81
C GLU A 225 -19.84 -11.27 -15.54
N ARG A 226 -18.55 -10.97 -15.72
CA ARG A 226 -17.62 -11.78 -16.52
C ARG A 226 -17.48 -13.22 -16.03
N ILE A 227 -17.40 -14.12 -17.01
CA ILE A 227 -17.24 -15.55 -16.84
C ILE A 227 -15.75 -15.88 -16.70
N LEU A 228 -15.38 -16.62 -15.66
CA LEU A 228 -13.99 -16.91 -15.33
C LEU A 228 -13.53 -18.33 -15.73
N ASP A 229 -14.45 -19.28 -15.72
CA ASP A 229 -14.19 -20.66 -16.11
C ASP A 229 -15.44 -21.27 -16.76
N TYR A 230 -15.26 -22.33 -17.53
CA TYR A 230 -16.36 -23.07 -18.15
C TYR A 230 -16.08 -24.57 -18.17
N ARG A 231 -17.15 -25.38 -18.23
CA ARG A 231 -17.06 -26.82 -18.45
C ARG A 231 -18.01 -27.24 -19.56
N LEU A 232 -17.57 -28.17 -20.40
CA LEU A 232 -18.45 -28.86 -21.32
C LEU A 232 -19.19 -29.94 -20.54
N ILE A 233 -20.51 -30.00 -20.69
CA ILE A 233 -21.33 -31.07 -20.14
C ILE A 233 -21.56 -32.15 -21.19
N ASP A 234 -21.64 -33.39 -20.76
CA ASP A 234 -21.76 -34.59 -21.59
C ASP A 234 -23.21 -34.90 -22.02
N ARG A 235 -24.19 -34.32 -21.32
CA ARG A 235 -25.61 -34.45 -21.59
C ARG A 235 -26.33 -33.10 -21.56
N PRO A 236 -27.46 -32.96 -22.28
CA PRO A 236 -28.31 -31.79 -22.15
C PRO A 236 -29.07 -31.80 -20.80
N PHE A 237 -29.57 -30.63 -20.41
CA PHE A 237 -30.54 -30.48 -19.33
C PHE A 237 -31.86 -31.14 -19.73
N SER A 238 -32.48 -31.86 -18.80
CA SER A 238 -33.66 -32.69 -19.09
C SER A 238 -34.82 -32.47 -18.13
N ASP A 239 -36.03 -32.63 -18.65
CA ASP A 239 -37.27 -32.68 -17.88
C ASP A 239 -37.32 -33.91 -16.95
N LYS A 240 -36.81 -35.06 -17.41
CA LYS A 240 -36.72 -36.32 -16.66
C LYS A 240 -35.93 -36.20 -15.36
N GLN A 241 -34.90 -35.36 -15.34
CA GLN A 241 -34.10 -35.09 -14.14
C GLN A 241 -34.61 -33.87 -13.36
N GLY A 242 -35.77 -33.32 -13.73
CA GLY A 242 -36.39 -32.19 -13.06
C GLY A 242 -35.65 -30.86 -13.28
N GLU A 243 -34.76 -30.78 -14.28
CA GLU A 243 -33.92 -29.62 -14.56
C GLU A 243 -34.64 -28.58 -15.42
N LEU A 244 -35.71 -28.99 -16.12
CA LEU A 244 -36.54 -28.14 -16.94
C LEU A 244 -37.97 -28.00 -16.37
N THR A 245 -38.60 -26.85 -16.61
CA THR A 245 -40.04 -26.68 -16.44
C THR A 245 -40.81 -27.33 -17.60
N PRO A 246 -42.14 -27.52 -17.49
CA PRO A 246 -42.95 -27.99 -18.62
C PRO A 246 -42.87 -27.10 -19.88
N LYS A 247 -42.42 -25.84 -19.73
CA LYS A 247 -42.20 -24.88 -20.81
C LYS A 247 -40.76 -24.88 -21.34
N GLY A 248 -39.89 -25.77 -20.85
CA GLY A 248 -38.49 -25.87 -21.27
C GLY A 248 -37.54 -24.84 -20.65
N THR A 249 -37.96 -24.10 -19.63
CA THR A 249 -37.09 -23.14 -18.92
C THR A 249 -36.30 -23.81 -17.80
N TYR A 250 -35.14 -23.27 -17.43
CA TYR A 250 -34.27 -23.84 -16.41
C TYR A 250 -34.86 -23.77 -14.99
N LYS A 251 -34.78 -24.88 -14.26
CA LYS A 251 -34.94 -24.92 -12.81
C LYS A 251 -33.54 -24.85 -12.18
N ARG A 252 -33.02 -23.63 -12.06
CA ARG A 252 -31.61 -23.35 -11.70
C ARG A 252 -31.10 -24.14 -10.51
N LYS A 253 -31.85 -24.09 -9.39
CA LYS A 253 -31.49 -24.81 -8.15
C LYS A 253 -31.36 -26.33 -8.35
N MET A 254 -32.15 -26.92 -9.25
CA MET A 254 -32.04 -28.36 -9.54
C MET A 254 -30.83 -28.65 -10.41
N ILE A 255 -30.54 -27.82 -11.42
CA ILE A 255 -29.35 -27.93 -12.26
C ILE A 255 -28.08 -27.78 -11.41
N GLU A 256 -28.03 -26.78 -10.53
CA GLU A 256 -26.89 -26.56 -9.64
C GLU A 256 -26.63 -27.75 -8.72
N ASN A 257 -27.69 -28.39 -8.21
CA ASN A 257 -27.55 -29.61 -7.40
C ASN A 257 -27.08 -30.81 -8.23
N ASN A 258 -27.64 -31.02 -9.43
CA ASN A 258 -27.31 -32.17 -10.27
C ASN A 258 -25.90 -32.09 -10.88
N PHE A 259 -25.39 -30.88 -11.11
CA PHE A 259 -24.04 -30.62 -11.63
C PHE A 259 -23.09 -30.07 -10.56
N ALA A 260 -23.43 -30.24 -9.28
CA ALA A 260 -22.69 -29.65 -8.16
C ALA A 260 -21.20 -29.94 -8.23
N ASP A 261 -20.79 -31.20 -8.40
CA ASP A 261 -19.37 -31.58 -8.43
C ASP A 261 -18.58 -30.86 -9.54
N LEU A 262 -19.20 -30.74 -10.72
CA LEU A 262 -18.58 -30.08 -11.86
C LEU A 262 -18.50 -28.56 -11.65
N ILE A 263 -19.55 -27.96 -11.11
CA ILE A 263 -19.60 -26.54 -10.76
C ILE A 263 -18.55 -26.25 -9.67
N GLU A 264 -18.55 -27.01 -8.58
CA GLU A 264 -17.59 -26.87 -7.49
C GLU A 264 -16.15 -26.98 -7.98
N SER A 265 -15.84 -27.89 -8.92
CA SER A 265 -14.50 -28.03 -9.50
C SER A 265 -13.96 -26.74 -10.14
N MET A 266 -14.84 -25.83 -10.58
CA MET A 266 -14.47 -24.52 -11.12
C MET A 266 -14.17 -23.47 -10.02
N TYR A 267 -14.57 -23.73 -8.77
CA TYR A 267 -14.38 -22.86 -7.61
C TYR A 267 -13.31 -23.34 -6.62
N VAL A 268 -12.80 -24.58 -6.74
CA VAL A 268 -11.82 -25.15 -5.80
C VAL A 268 -10.49 -24.37 -5.75
N ALA A 269 -10.09 -23.71 -6.84
CA ALA A 269 -8.83 -22.99 -6.89
C ALA A 269 -9.07 -21.48 -7.03
N ASN A 270 -8.65 -20.69 -6.03
CA ASN A 270 -8.58 -19.21 -6.15
C ASN A 270 -7.31 -18.74 -6.89
N LYS A 271 -6.51 -19.68 -7.40
CA LYS A 271 -5.19 -19.45 -8.00
C LYS A 271 -4.93 -20.45 -9.12
N THR A 272 -4.21 -20.01 -10.14
CA THR A 272 -3.67 -20.80 -11.23
C THR A 272 -2.19 -21.05 -10.96
N SER A 273 -1.77 -22.30 -10.90
CA SER A 273 -0.36 -22.66 -10.67
C SER A 273 0.34 -23.03 -11.99
N ILE A 274 1.51 -22.45 -12.21
CA ILE A 274 2.37 -22.68 -13.38
C ILE A 274 3.77 -23.00 -12.89
N PHE A 275 4.42 -24.00 -13.47
CA PHE A 275 5.77 -24.41 -13.05
C PHE A 275 6.82 -23.91 -14.03
N ILE A 276 7.73 -23.04 -13.56
CA ILE A 276 8.83 -22.47 -14.32
C ILE A 276 10.14 -23.01 -13.75
N ASN A 277 10.90 -23.78 -14.52
CA ASN A 277 12.18 -24.36 -14.10
C ASN A 277 12.13 -25.02 -12.71
N GLY A 278 11.05 -25.77 -12.44
CA GLY A 278 10.83 -26.46 -11.15
C GLY A 278 10.28 -25.60 -10.01
N THR A 279 10.07 -24.29 -10.23
CA THR A 279 9.44 -23.38 -9.25
C THR A 279 7.96 -23.22 -9.54
N GLU A 280 7.10 -23.43 -8.55
CA GLU A 280 5.67 -23.13 -8.67
C GLU A 280 5.43 -21.62 -8.62
N VAL A 281 4.82 -21.05 -9.65
CA VAL A 281 4.32 -19.68 -9.69
C VAL A 281 2.81 -19.72 -9.58
N ARG A 282 2.26 -19.06 -8.56
CA ARG A 282 0.83 -18.98 -8.28
C ARG A 282 0.30 -17.63 -8.73
N ILE A 283 -0.62 -17.65 -9.68
CA ILE A 283 -1.29 -16.46 -10.22
C ILE A 283 -2.69 -16.41 -9.63
N PRO A 284 -3.11 -15.32 -8.98
CA PRO A 284 -4.46 -15.23 -8.45
C PRO A 284 -5.51 -15.20 -9.56
N ASN A 285 -6.58 -15.97 -9.42
CA ASN A 285 -7.63 -16.04 -10.45
C ASN A 285 -8.39 -14.71 -10.60
N TRP A 286 -8.45 -13.90 -9.54
CA TRP A 286 -9.03 -12.55 -9.63
C TRP A 286 -8.24 -11.64 -10.58
N PHE A 287 -6.92 -11.80 -10.71
CA PHE A 287 -6.11 -11.01 -11.63
C PHE A 287 -6.43 -11.39 -13.08
N LEU A 288 -6.57 -12.68 -13.35
CA LEU A 288 -6.99 -13.18 -14.67
C LEU A 288 -8.38 -12.65 -15.05
N ARG A 289 -9.32 -12.62 -14.10
CA ARG A 289 -10.66 -12.03 -14.27
C ARG A 289 -10.61 -10.55 -14.65
N GLU A 290 -9.82 -9.76 -13.93
CA GLU A 290 -9.62 -8.32 -14.22
C GLU A 290 -9.09 -8.12 -15.63
N LYS A 291 -8.12 -8.97 -16.03
CA LYS A 291 -7.53 -8.98 -17.37
C LYS A 291 -8.43 -9.57 -18.46
N GLY A 292 -9.54 -10.22 -18.08
CA GLY A 292 -10.46 -10.86 -19.03
C GLY A 292 -9.85 -12.07 -19.74
N CYS A 293 -8.89 -12.75 -19.11
CA CYS A 293 -8.24 -13.94 -19.64
C CYS A 293 -8.51 -15.17 -18.76
N LEU A 294 -8.43 -16.35 -19.35
CA LEU A 294 -8.59 -17.64 -18.66
C LEU A 294 -7.25 -18.11 -18.09
N SER A 295 -7.28 -19.02 -17.10
CA SER A 295 -6.07 -19.68 -16.55
C SER A 295 -5.20 -20.32 -17.63
N ARG A 296 -5.82 -20.84 -18.67
CA ARG A 296 -5.19 -21.51 -19.81
C ARG A 296 -4.60 -20.55 -20.84
N ASP A 297 -4.95 -19.26 -20.79
CA ASP A 297 -4.37 -18.24 -21.67
C ASP A 297 -2.96 -17.83 -21.23
N VAL A 298 -2.56 -18.20 -20.01
CA VAL A 298 -1.21 -17.98 -19.51
C VAL A 298 -0.29 -19.08 -20.01
N VAL A 299 0.67 -18.71 -20.85
CA VAL A 299 1.65 -19.63 -21.43
C VAL A 299 3.02 -19.47 -20.78
N LEU A 300 3.76 -20.57 -20.73
CA LEU A 300 5.16 -20.58 -20.33
C LEU A 300 6.03 -20.04 -21.46
N ILE A 301 6.96 -19.14 -21.12
CA ILE A 301 8.06 -18.71 -21.98
C ILE A 301 9.39 -19.07 -21.31
N GLU A 302 10.49 -19.06 -22.07
CA GLU A 302 11.81 -19.53 -21.63
C GLU A 302 12.23 -19.00 -20.24
N ASN A 303 11.95 -17.72 -19.97
CA ASN A 303 12.26 -17.06 -18.70
C ASN A 303 11.04 -16.37 -18.09
N GLY A 304 9.86 -17.01 -18.10
CA GLY A 304 8.71 -16.44 -17.40
C GLY A 304 7.34 -16.90 -17.88
N ILE A 305 6.38 -15.97 -17.83
CA ILE A 305 5.00 -16.18 -18.30
C ILE A 305 4.61 -15.13 -19.33
N ALA A 306 3.72 -15.50 -20.24
CA ALA A 306 3.09 -14.56 -21.17
C ALA A 306 1.57 -14.80 -21.27
N ILE A 307 0.84 -13.76 -21.63
CA ILE A 307 -0.56 -13.81 -22.02
C ILE A 307 -0.64 -13.25 -23.45
N PRO A 308 -0.42 -14.08 -24.49
CA PRO A 308 -0.25 -13.62 -25.87
C PRO A 308 -1.45 -12.84 -26.39
N LYS A 309 -2.67 -13.24 -26.00
CA LYS A 309 -3.93 -12.56 -26.36
C LYS A 309 -3.97 -11.09 -25.93
N LEU A 310 -3.23 -10.74 -24.88
CA LEU A 310 -3.15 -9.39 -24.32
C LEU A 310 -1.83 -8.68 -24.64
N ASN A 311 -0.92 -9.35 -25.37
CA ASN A 311 0.45 -8.89 -25.59
C ASN A 311 1.19 -8.54 -24.28
N LEU A 312 1.00 -9.37 -23.25
CA LEU A 312 1.63 -9.18 -21.93
C LEU A 312 2.67 -10.28 -21.70
N SER A 313 3.81 -9.92 -21.15
CA SER A 313 4.84 -10.87 -20.69
C SER A 313 5.45 -10.38 -19.38
N LEU A 314 5.89 -11.34 -18.56
CA LEU A 314 6.57 -11.06 -17.30
C LEU A 314 7.75 -12.01 -17.16
N THR A 315 8.96 -11.44 -17.02
CA THR A 315 10.17 -12.20 -16.73
C THR A 315 10.07 -12.80 -15.33
N LEU A 316 10.19 -14.13 -15.22
CA LEU A 316 10.22 -14.87 -13.95
C LEU A 316 11.29 -15.96 -14.06
N SER A 317 12.34 -15.87 -13.25
CA SER A 317 13.39 -16.88 -13.22
C SER A 317 13.99 -17.02 -11.83
N LYS A 318 14.39 -18.25 -11.48
CA LYS A 318 15.17 -18.52 -10.27
C LYS A 318 16.64 -18.26 -10.57
N GLN A 319 17.31 -17.49 -9.72
CA GLN A 319 18.74 -17.18 -9.85
C GLN A 319 19.60 -18.32 -9.28
N SER A 320 20.91 -18.25 -9.51
CA SER A 320 21.88 -19.30 -9.16
C SER A 320 21.99 -19.59 -7.66
N GLU A 321 21.61 -18.65 -6.80
CA GLU A 321 21.61 -18.80 -5.34
C GLU A 321 20.25 -19.32 -4.84
N GLU A 322 20.26 -20.16 -3.80
CA GLU A 322 19.01 -20.63 -3.18
C GLU A 322 18.19 -19.44 -2.66
N ASN A 323 16.89 -19.40 -3.03
CA ASN A 323 15.89 -18.40 -2.64
C ASN A 323 15.90 -17.04 -3.36
N PHE A 324 16.75 -16.83 -4.36
CA PHE A 324 16.73 -15.61 -5.16
C PHE A 324 15.90 -15.79 -6.43
N TYR A 325 14.95 -14.87 -6.67
CA TYR A 325 14.03 -14.91 -7.80
C TYR A 325 13.99 -13.55 -8.50
N GLN A 326 14.23 -13.57 -9.81
CA GLN A 326 13.94 -12.44 -10.67
C GLN A 326 12.44 -12.40 -10.97
N ILE A 327 11.83 -11.24 -10.73
CA ILE A 327 10.44 -10.96 -11.09
C ILE A 327 10.41 -9.59 -11.76
N GLY A 328 10.21 -9.60 -13.07
CA GLY A 328 10.34 -8.43 -13.92
C GLY A 328 11.74 -7.83 -13.87
N SER A 329 11.80 -6.54 -13.55
CA SER A 329 13.04 -5.76 -13.53
C SER A 329 13.87 -5.93 -12.25
N TYR A 330 13.34 -6.61 -11.22
CA TYR A 330 13.93 -6.70 -9.88
C TYR A 330 14.26 -8.15 -9.47
N SER A 331 15.21 -8.30 -8.54
CA SER A 331 15.50 -9.54 -7.81
C SER A 331 14.94 -9.47 -6.39
N TYR A 332 14.40 -10.58 -5.91
CA TYR A 332 13.82 -10.73 -4.57
C TYR A 332 14.33 -11.98 -3.89
N ILE A 333 14.48 -11.91 -2.57
CA ILE A 333 14.68 -13.07 -1.70
C ILE A 333 13.29 -13.55 -1.27
N ILE A 334 12.96 -14.79 -1.59
CA ILE A 334 11.66 -15.40 -1.28
C ILE A 334 11.90 -16.65 -0.45
N SER A 335 11.39 -16.68 0.77
CA SER A 335 11.61 -17.80 1.71
C SER A 335 10.78 -19.04 1.38
N SER A 336 9.76 -18.93 0.53
CA SER A 336 8.92 -20.03 0.09
C SER A 336 9.48 -20.77 -1.13
N HIS A 337 9.11 -22.04 -1.28
CA HIS A 337 9.44 -22.86 -2.46
C HIS A 337 8.58 -22.52 -3.70
N PHE A 338 7.67 -21.56 -3.58
CA PHE A 338 6.79 -21.07 -4.64
C PHE A 338 6.80 -19.55 -4.66
N VAL A 339 6.45 -18.96 -5.80
CA VAL A 339 6.25 -17.52 -5.98
C VAL A 339 4.75 -17.24 -6.01
N ASP A 340 4.24 -16.47 -5.05
CA ASP A 340 2.84 -16.03 -5.03
C ASP A 340 2.71 -14.63 -5.62
N LEU A 341 2.27 -14.53 -6.88
CA LEU A 341 2.09 -13.24 -7.55
C LEU A 341 1.06 -12.36 -6.84
N GLN A 342 0.12 -12.91 -6.06
CA GLN A 342 -0.82 -12.07 -5.33
C GLN A 342 -0.11 -11.08 -4.42
N LEU A 343 0.95 -11.51 -3.72
CA LEU A 343 1.71 -10.63 -2.83
C LEU A 343 2.35 -9.47 -3.60
N PHE A 344 2.93 -9.76 -4.77
CA PHE A 344 3.51 -8.76 -5.67
C PHE A 344 2.47 -7.82 -6.28
N LEU A 345 1.24 -8.27 -6.49
CA LEU A 345 0.18 -7.44 -7.09
C LEU A 345 -0.51 -6.53 -6.07
N THR A 346 -0.50 -6.89 -4.78
CA THR A 346 -1.23 -6.16 -3.74
C THR A 346 -0.36 -5.28 -2.83
N ASP A 347 0.96 -5.49 -2.80
CA ASP A 347 1.90 -4.73 -1.95
C ASP A 347 2.80 -3.78 -2.78
N PRO A 348 2.56 -2.45 -2.70
CA PRO A 348 3.36 -1.44 -3.40
C PRO A 348 4.84 -1.44 -3.04
N ASN A 349 5.23 -1.94 -1.86
CA ASN A 349 6.66 -2.09 -1.54
C ASN A 349 7.36 -3.06 -2.50
N LEU A 350 6.63 -4.03 -3.05
CA LEU A 350 7.21 -5.04 -3.94
C LEU A 350 7.22 -4.59 -5.40
N TRP A 351 6.21 -3.87 -5.87
CA TRP A 351 6.10 -3.54 -7.29
C TRP A 351 6.51 -2.10 -7.67
N ILE A 352 6.57 -1.15 -6.74
CA ILE A 352 6.99 0.22 -7.09
C ILE A 352 8.43 0.22 -7.59
N GLY A 353 8.59 0.72 -8.81
CA GLY A 353 9.86 0.81 -9.53
C GLY A 353 10.16 -0.43 -10.38
N ASN A 354 9.40 -1.52 -10.23
CA ASN A 354 9.49 -2.70 -11.07
C ASN A 354 8.69 -2.48 -12.37
N ASN A 355 9.33 -1.87 -13.36
CA ASN A 355 8.67 -1.42 -14.58
C ASN A 355 8.00 -2.57 -15.35
N GLU A 356 8.68 -3.70 -15.54
CA GLU A 356 8.11 -4.87 -16.23
C GLU A 356 6.86 -5.42 -15.54
N LEU A 357 6.82 -5.41 -14.20
CA LEU A 357 5.64 -5.86 -13.47
C LEU A 357 4.46 -4.89 -13.65
N ILE A 358 4.73 -3.58 -13.74
CA ILE A 358 3.72 -2.55 -14.01
C ILE A 358 3.24 -2.64 -15.46
N GLU A 359 4.12 -2.92 -16.43
CA GLU A 359 3.74 -3.15 -17.82
C GLU A 359 2.85 -4.41 -17.96
N PHE A 360 3.22 -5.51 -17.29
CA PHE A 360 2.43 -6.74 -17.26
C PHE A 360 1.02 -6.52 -16.66
N THR A 361 0.92 -5.67 -15.65
CA THR A 361 -0.32 -5.45 -14.89
C THR A 361 -1.13 -4.25 -15.38
N GLY A 362 -0.51 -3.33 -16.11
CA GLY A 362 -1.07 -2.04 -16.47
C GLY A 362 -1.37 -1.14 -15.27
N LYS A 363 -2.01 0.02 -15.54
CA LYS A 363 -2.35 1.02 -14.52
C LYS A 363 -3.31 0.51 -13.42
N SER A 364 -4.01 -0.59 -13.68
CA SER A 364 -4.96 -1.21 -12.74
C SER A 364 -4.29 -1.73 -11.46
N ILE A 365 -2.98 -1.99 -11.45
CA ILE A 365 -2.27 -2.45 -10.25
C ILE A 365 -2.43 -1.50 -9.05
N VAL A 366 -2.59 -0.21 -9.32
CA VAL A 366 -2.85 0.83 -8.31
C VAL A 366 -4.15 0.58 -7.54
N GLN A 367 -5.14 -0.02 -8.19
CA GLN A 367 -6.47 -0.32 -7.61
C GLN A 367 -6.47 -1.59 -6.75
N TRP A 368 -5.47 -2.46 -6.91
CA TRP A 368 -5.39 -3.74 -6.20
C TRP A 368 -4.64 -3.63 -4.88
N TYR A 369 -4.19 -2.42 -4.52
CA TYR A 369 -3.55 -2.15 -3.25
C TYR A 369 -4.43 -2.60 -2.08
N ARG A 370 -3.87 -3.47 -1.24
CA ARG A 370 -4.45 -3.80 0.07
C ARG A 370 -3.47 -3.32 1.12
N GLN A 371 -3.95 -2.59 2.14
CA GLN A 371 -3.16 -2.30 3.33
C GLN A 371 -2.92 -3.60 4.12
N THR A 372 -2.02 -4.44 3.64
CA THR A 372 -1.55 -5.63 4.34
C THR A 372 -0.28 -5.28 5.11
N LYS A 373 -0.06 -5.93 6.27
CA LYS A 373 1.25 -5.91 6.93
C LYS A 373 2.31 -6.41 5.93
N GLU A 374 3.52 -5.84 6.00
CA GLU A 374 4.68 -6.30 5.23
C GLU A 374 4.76 -7.83 5.26
N SER A 375 4.83 -8.45 4.09
CA SER A 375 4.98 -9.90 4.01
C SER A 375 6.38 -10.28 4.44
N ALA A 376 6.51 -10.93 5.60
CA ALA A 376 7.79 -11.43 6.10
C ALA A 376 8.46 -12.48 5.18
N GLN A 377 7.78 -12.91 4.11
CA GLN A 377 8.23 -13.97 3.21
C GLN A 377 9.00 -13.46 1.97
N ILE A 378 8.90 -12.17 1.66
CA ILE A 378 9.49 -11.58 0.45
C ILE A 378 10.26 -10.31 0.81
N ALA A 379 11.53 -10.25 0.42
CA ALA A 379 12.36 -9.07 0.56
C ALA A 379 12.94 -8.66 -0.80
N PHE A 380 12.93 -7.36 -1.09
CA PHE A 380 13.65 -6.82 -2.24
C PHE A 380 15.16 -7.03 -2.07
N HIS A 381 15.86 -7.44 -3.12
CA HIS A 381 17.30 -7.63 -3.12
C HIS A 381 18.04 -6.60 -3.97
N SER A 382 17.75 -6.55 -5.27
CA SER A 382 18.49 -5.68 -6.21
C SER A 382 17.67 -5.36 -7.46
N VAL A 383 18.10 -4.32 -8.18
CA VAL A 383 17.58 -3.99 -9.52
C VAL A 383 18.39 -4.78 -10.55
N ILE A 384 17.71 -5.45 -11.47
CA ILE A 384 18.33 -6.20 -12.58
C ILE A 384 18.33 -5.36 -13.86
N LYS A 385 17.22 -4.65 -14.11
CA LYS A 385 17.08 -3.76 -15.26
C LYS A 385 16.62 -2.38 -14.79
N GLU A 386 17.47 -1.38 -14.99
CA GLU A 386 17.12 0.01 -14.74
C GLU A 386 16.30 0.57 -15.91
N VAL A 387 15.25 1.32 -15.58
CA VAL A 387 14.37 1.95 -16.57
C VAL A 387 14.17 3.41 -16.17
N ALA A 388 14.50 4.31 -17.10
CA ALA A 388 14.24 5.73 -16.94
C ALA A 388 12.77 6.05 -17.27
N PRO A 389 12.16 7.03 -16.58
CA PRO A 389 10.80 7.48 -16.89
C PRO A 389 10.71 8.05 -18.31
N SER A 390 9.66 7.69 -19.02
CA SER A 390 9.33 8.25 -20.33
C SER A 390 8.94 9.73 -20.24
N GLU A 391 9.02 10.47 -21.35
CA GLU A 391 8.60 11.88 -21.41
C GLU A 391 7.13 12.08 -21.03
N ASN A 392 6.27 11.10 -21.33
CA ASN A 392 4.87 11.14 -20.92
C ASN A 392 4.72 11.03 -19.39
N GLU A 393 5.51 10.15 -18.75
CA GLU A 393 5.50 9.98 -17.30
C GLU A 393 6.06 11.21 -16.58
N LYS A 394 7.13 11.82 -17.11
CA LYS A 394 7.65 13.09 -16.58
C LYS A 394 6.59 14.20 -16.61
N ASN A 395 5.90 14.35 -17.74
CA ASN A 395 4.80 15.31 -17.89
C ASN A 395 3.63 15.00 -16.95
N GLN A 396 3.32 13.72 -16.75
CA GLN A 396 2.30 13.29 -15.81
C GLN A 396 2.71 13.63 -14.36
N PHE A 397 3.95 13.37 -13.96
CA PHE A 397 4.46 13.70 -12.64
C PHE A 397 4.38 15.21 -12.36
N ASN A 398 4.74 16.07 -13.32
CA ASN A 398 4.64 17.51 -13.15
C ASN A 398 3.20 17.98 -12.84
N LYS A 399 2.19 17.33 -13.43
CA LYS A 399 0.78 17.60 -13.12
C LYS A 399 0.40 17.14 -11.70
N ILE A 400 0.83 15.93 -11.31
CA ILE A 400 0.60 15.38 -9.97
C ILE A 400 1.25 16.28 -8.90
N PHE A 401 2.51 16.67 -9.13
CA PHE A 401 3.28 17.51 -8.24
C PHE A 401 2.67 18.90 -8.06
N SER A 402 2.26 19.55 -9.15
CA SER A 402 1.61 20.87 -9.08
C SER A 402 0.21 20.84 -8.43
N ALA A 403 -0.48 19.70 -8.49
CA ALA A 403 -1.75 19.49 -7.82
C ALA A 403 -1.64 19.09 -6.34
N ASN A 404 -0.42 18.90 -5.81
CA ASN A 404 -0.17 18.32 -4.48
C ASN A 404 -0.89 16.97 -4.28
N GLU A 405 -1.00 16.16 -5.33
CA GLU A 405 -1.65 14.86 -5.29
C GLU A 405 -0.64 13.78 -4.87
N PHE A 406 -0.99 12.95 -3.88
CA PHE A 406 -0.15 11.85 -3.40
C PHE A 406 -0.70 10.49 -3.84
N SER A 407 -0.58 10.16 -5.14
CA SER A 407 -1.02 8.88 -5.67
C SER A 407 0.13 7.86 -5.79
N LEU A 408 -0.20 6.56 -5.75
CA LEU A 408 0.80 5.49 -5.95
C LEU A 408 1.47 5.59 -7.31
N GLN A 409 0.76 6.06 -8.34
CA GLN A 409 1.35 6.31 -9.65
C GLN A 409 2.38 7.45 -9.59
N GLY A 410 2.07 8.55 -8.89
CA GLY A 410 3.01 9.64 -8.65
C GLY A 410 4.25 9.17 -7.89
N ILE A 411 4.08 8.35 -6.86
CA ILE A 411 5.17 7.74 -6.08
C ILE A 411 6.03 6.84 -6.97
N HIS A 412 5.43 6.03 -7.85
CA HIS A 412 6.17 5.17 -8.77
C HIS A 412 7.05 5.97 -9.72
N ILE A 413 6.49 6.98 -10.39
CA ILE A 413 7.23 7.83 -11.33
C ILE A 413 8.34 8.56 -10.59
N ALA A 414 8.03 9.15 -9.43
CA ALA A 414 9.02 9.82 -8.58
C ALA A 414 10.17 8.89 -8.18
N PHE A 415 9.87 7.63 -7.85
CA PHE A 415 10.87 6.64 -7.46
C PHE A 415 11.81 6.26 -8.61
N ILE A 416 11.30 5.99 -9.81
CA ILE A 416 12.16 5.67 -10.97
C ILE A 416 12.98 6.89 -11.42
N SER A 417 12.39 8.10 -11.35
CA SER A 417 13.12 9.35 -11.58
C SER A 417 14.25 9.54 -10.58
N LEU A 418 14.01 9.21 -9.30
CA LEU A 418 15.02 9.30 -8.25
C LEU A 418 16.22 8.39 -8.55
N CYS A 419 15.97 7.14 -8.95
CA CYS A 419 17.02 6.16 -9.23
C CYS A 419 17.82 6.48 -10.51
N THR A 420 17.32 7.31 -11.42
CA THR A 420 17.95 7.59 -12.73
C THR A 420 18.63 8.95 -12.85
N GLY A 421 18.74 9.69 -11.75
CA GLY A 421 19.77 10.74 -11.62
C GLY A 421 19.31 12.20 -11.57
N GLU A 422 18.01 12.54 -11.37
CA GLU A 422 17.62 13.88 -10.85
C GLU A 422 16.11 14.08 -10.61
N SER A 423 15.75 14.80 -9.53
CA SER A 423 15.23 16.19 -9.59
C SER A 423 14.90 16.70 -8.19
N GLU A 424 15.22 17.96 -7.90
CA GLU A 424 14.94 18.60 -6.60
C GLU A 424 13.44 18.54 -6.24
N ASN A 425 12.58 18.59 -7.27
CA ASN A 425 11.13 18.41 -7.13
C ASN A 425 10.73 16.99 -6.69
N ILE A 426 11.42 15.92 -7.12
CA ILE A 426 11.17 14.55 -6.64
C ILE A 426 11.43 14.47 -5.13
N ILE A 427 12.57 14.98 -4.67
CA ILE A 427 12.92 14.95 -3.24
C ILE A 427 11.89 15.75 -2.44
N LYS A 428 11.52 16.94 -2.94
CA LYS A 428 10.49 17.78 -2.33
C LYS A 428 9.12 17.07 -2.27
N TYR A 429 8.75 16.32 -3.31
CA TYR A 429 7.53 15.52 -3.32
C TYR A 429 7.52 14.47 -2.20
N PHE A 430 8.61 13.72 -2.02
CA PHE A 430 8.73 12.77 -0.92
C PHE A 430 8.74 13.46 0.45
N GLN A 431 9.39 14.62 0.58
CA GLN A 431 9.35 15.44 1.80
C GLN A 431 7.94 15.88 2.17
N MET A 432 7.11 16.27 1.19
CA MET A 432 5.72 16.64 1.43
C MET A 432 4.91 15.47 2.02
N ILE A 433 5.19 14.24 1.58
CA ILE A 433 4.56 13.03 2.13
C ILE A 433 5.07 12.73 3.55
N LEU A 434 6.39 12.80 3.76
CA LEU A 434 7.01 12.46 5.04
C LEU A 434 6.78 13.52 6.14
N ASN A 435 6.55 14.78 5.78
CA ASN A 435 6.23 15.82 6.76
C ASN A 435 4.83 15.68 7.36
N ASP A 436 3.95 14.85 6.79
CA ASP A 436 2.66 14.50 7.38
C ASP A 436 2.65 13.01 7.78
N VAL A 437 2.91 12.74 9.06
CA VAL A 437 2.90 11.38 9.63
C VAL A 437 1.53 10.69 9.47
N ARG A 438 0.45 11.45 9.26
CA ARG A 438 -0.90 10.91 9.03
C ARG A 438 -1.15 10.54 7.56
N ASN A 439 -0.24 10.89 6.65
CA ASN A 439 -0.36 10.53 5.26
C ASN A 439 -0.34 9.00 5.10
N GLN A 440 -1.31 8.47 4.35
CA GLN A 440 -1.46 7.03 4.12
C GLN A 440 -0.22 6.37 3.50
N HIS A 441 0.61 7.13 2.78
CA HIS A 441 1.81 6.65 2.10
C HIS A 441 3.10 6.89 2.90
N TYR A 442 3.04 7.47 4.11
CA TYR A 442 4.22 7.79 4.93
C TYR A 442 5.19 6.60 5.08
N LYS A 443 4.66 5.44 5.52
CA LYS A 443 5.48 4.23 5.75
C LYS A 443 6.04 3.66 4.44
N LEU A 444 5.21 3.66 3.39
CA LEU A 444 5.61 3.18 2.07
C LEU A 444 6.77 4.02 1.51
N VAL A 445 6.65 5.35 1.55
CA VAL A 445 7.71 6.25 1.07
C VAL A 445 8.98 6.05 1.88
N LEU A 446 8.90 5.92 3.21
CA LEU A 446 10.09 5.65 4.03
C LEU A 446 10.80 4.34 3.62
N ASN A 447 10.03 3.28 3.31
CA ASN A 447 10.54 2.00 2.76
C ASN A 447 11.21 2.16 1.41
N LEU A 448 10.58 2.90 0.51
CA LEU A 448 11.11 3.15 -0.81
C LEU A 448 12.40 3.98 -0.74
N LEU A 449 12.44 5.07 0.04
CA LEU A 449 13.66 5.87 0.15
C LEU A 449 14.82 5.05 0.73
N ALA A 450 14.56 4.21 1.74
CA ALA A 450 15.59 3.34 2.31
C ALA A 450 16.19 2.37 1.28
N ARG A 451 15.37 1.93 0.31
CA ARG A 451 15.83 1.17 -0.86
C ARG A 451 16.60 2.04 -1.85
N ALA A 452 16.07 3.22 -2.18
CA ALA A 452 16.64 4.14 -3.19
C ALA A 452 18.05 4.64 -2.82
N ILE A 453 18.38 4.72 -1.53
CA ILE A 453 19.74 5.02 -1.08
C ILE A 453 20.76 4.13 -1.79
N PHE A 454 20.50 2.83 -1.95
CA PHE A 454 21.50 1.92 -2.54
C PHE A 454 21.47 1.90 -4.07
N LEU A 455 20.57 2.66 -4.69
CA LEU A 455 20.33 2.70 -6.14
C LEU A 455 20.71 4.05 -6.77
N THR A 456 21.10 5.04 -5.96
CA THR A 456 21.32 6.42 -6.42
C THR A 456 22.79 6.82 -6.36
N GLU A 457 23.15 7.91 -7.04
CA GLU A 457 24.51 8.49 -6.98
C GLU A 457 24.81 9.16 -5.63
N LYS A 458 26.11 9.30 -5.29
CA LYS A 458 26.56 9.73 -3.95
C LYS A 458 25.91 11.01 -3.41
N ASP A 459 25.71 12.03 -4.24
CA ASP A 459 25.10 13.30 -3.80
C ASP A 459 23.62 13.10 -3.41
N THR A 460 22.89 12.37 -4.25
CA THR A 460 21.49 12.00 -3.99
C THR A 460 21.37 11.05 -2.78
N GLN A 461 22.29 10.09 -2.63
CA GLN A 461 22.32 9.19 -1.47
C GLN A 461 22.36 9.97 -0.15
N LYS A 462 23.21 11.00 -0.06
CA LYS A 462 23.32 11.85 1.14
C LYS A 462 22.01 12.57 1.42
N LYS A 463 21.42 13.22 0.41
CA LYS A 463 20.13 13.94 0.55
C LYS A 463 19.02 13.00 1.04
N LEU A 464 18.95 11.78 0.49
CA LEU A 464 17.98 10.77 0.90
C LEU A 464 18.21 10.29 2.32
N PHE A 465 19.45 10.00 2.68
CA PHE A 465 19.81 9.60 4.04
C PHE A 465 19.42 10.68 5.05
N VAL A 466 19.76 11.95 4.78
CA VAL A 466 19.37 13.09 5.63
C VAL A 466 17.85 13.19 5.80
N GLU A 467 17.07 12.87 4.79
CA GLU A 467 15.62 12.85 4.93
C GLU A 467 15.15 11.65 5.78
N ILE A 468 15.67 10.47 5.53
CA ILE A 468 15.29 9.25 6.27
C ILE A 468 15.59 9.36 7.76
N ILE A 469 16.76 9.89 8.15
CA ILE A 469 17.16 9.95 9.58
C ILE A 469 16.21 10.80 10.44
N LYS A 470 15.48 11.75 9.84
CA LYS A 470 14.49 12.60 10.52
C LYS A 470 13.26 11.81 10.95
N HIS A 471 12.95 10.74 10.22
CA HIS A 471 11.70 9.98 10.31
C HIS A 471 11.89 8.53 10.77
N ALA A 472 13.11 7.98 10.64
CA ALA A 472 13.43 6.61 11.00
C ALA A 472 13.51 6.40 12.53
N ASP A 473 12.98 5.27 13.00
CA ASP A 473 13.24 4.78 14.35
C ASP A 473 14.69 4.33 14.52
N ASP A 474 15.09 4.05 15.76
CA ASP A 474 16.48 3.67 16.08
C ASP A 474 16.91 2.41 15.33
N LYS A 475 16.07 1.36 15.32
CA LYS A 475 16.41 0.08 14.68
C LYS A 475 16.67 0.26 13.18
N ARG A 476 15.77 0.96 12.49
CA ARG A 476 15.87 1.21 11.06
C ARG A 476 17.05 2.11 10.72
N PHE A 477 17.34 3.11 11.55
CA PHE A 477 18.53 3.92 11.43
C PHE A 477 19.80 3.06 11.49
N GLU A 478 19.90 2.18 12.49
CA GLU A 478 21.05 1.29 12.68
C GLU A 478 21.29 0.37 11.47
N GLU A 479 20.22 -0.20 10.91
CA GLU A 479 20.26 -1.07 9.72
C GLU A 479 20.78 -0.33 8.48
N ILE A 480 20.22 0.86 8.20
CA ILE A 480 20.59 1.67 7.02
C ILE A 480 22.02 2.20 7.18
N PHE A 481 22.36 2.76 8.35
CA PHE A 481 23.69 3.30 8.63
C PHE A 481 24.76 2.21 8.49
N SER A 482 24.55 1.05 9.12
CA SER A 482 25.50 -0.07 9.05
C SER A 482 25.71 -0.57 7.62
N SER A 483 24.65 -0.58 6.81
CA SER A 483 24.71 -1.04 5.41
C SER A 483 25.46 -0.03 4.53
N LEU A 484 25.16 1.27 4.69
CA LEU A 484 25.87 2.34 3.99
C LEU A 484 27.36 2.36 4.29
N MET A 485 27.72 2.29 5.58
CA MET A 485 29.13 2.33 5.98
C MET A 485 29.94 1.11 5.52
N LYS A 486 29.29 -0.05 5.32
CA LYS A 486 29.91 -1.22 4.70
C LYS A 486 30.16 -1.04 3.20
N THR A 487 29.25 -0.36 2.50
CA THR A 487 29.33 -0.15 1.05
C THR A 487 30.27 1.00 0.69
N ASP A 488 30.20 2.12 1.41
CA ASP A 488 31.04 3.29 1.17
C ASP A 488 31.52 3.91 2.50
N SER A 489 32.76 3.60 2.88
CA SER A 489 33.38 4.15 4.09
C SER A 489 33.65 5.65 4.02
N SER A 490 33.62 6.26 2.83
CA SER A 490 33.77 7.71 2.62
C SER A 490 32.46 8.49 2.72
N PHE A 491 31.33 7.80 2.92
CA PHE A 491 30.00 8.41 3.00
C PHE A 491 29.86 9.41 4.15
N LEU A 492 30.49 9.13 5.29
CA LEU A 492 30.41 9.95 6.51
C LEU A 492 31.45 11.09 6.48
N ASP A 493 31.05 12.23 5.93
CA ASP A 493 31.84 13.48 5.95
C ASP A 493 31.47 14.40 7.12
N GLU A 494 32.13 15.56 7.23
CA GLU A 494 31.93 16.50 8.33
C GLU A 494 30.51 17.09 8.37
N GLU A 495 29.91 17.34 7.20
CA GLU A 495 28.55 17.87 7.11
C GLU A 495 27.53 16.84 7.63
N LEU A 496 27.64 15.60 7.15
CA LEU A 496 26.76 14.51 7.55
C LEU A 496 26.91 14.20 9.04
N VAL A 497 28.13 14.27 9.59
CA VAL A 497 28.38 14.14 11.03
C VAL A 497 27.54 15.12 11.84
N GLN A 498 27.52 16.41 11.46
CA GLN A 498 26.71 17.41 12.15
C GLN A 498 25.23 17.11 11.99
N ILE A 499 24.78 16.79 10.78
CA ILE A 499 23.37 16.51 10.52
C ILE A 499 22.88 15.28 11.31
N ILE A 500 23.66 14.20 11.37
CA ILE A 500 23.34 13.01 12.16
C ILE A 500 23.27 13.39 13.65
N ALA A 501 24.24 14.15 14.16
CA ALA A 501 24.24 14.61 15.55
C ALA A 501 22.97 15.41 15.87
N LEU A 502 22.61 16.40 15.05
CA LEU A 502 21.39 17.23 15.20
C LEU A 502 20.10 16.40 15.23
N ASN A 503 19.98 15.39 14.38
CA ASN A 503 18.76 14.60 14.24
C ASN A 503 18.71 13.36 15.15
N SER A 504 19.77 13.08 15.92
CA SER A 504 19.84 11.91 16.80
C SER A 504 19.69 12.31 18.26
N LYS A 505 18.49 12.15 18.81
CA LYS A 505 18.18 12.51 20.21
C LYS A 505 18.16 11.31 21.18
N SER A 506 18.20 10.10 20.64
CA SER A 506 18.08 8.85 21.39
C SER A 506 19.42 8.42 21.99
N GLU A 507 19.40 7.95 23.24
CA GLU A 507 20.58 7.33 23.87
C GLU A 507 20.99 6.04 23.13
N ASN A 508 20.03 5.30 22.55
CA ASN A 508 20.31 4.08 21.80
C ASN A 508 21.20 4.35 20.58
N ARG A 509 21.02 5.49 19.90
CA ARG A 509 21.88 5.86 18.76
C ARG A 509 23.32 6.10 19.20
N LEU A 510 23.54 6.72 20.37
CA LEU A 510 24.88 6.89 20.92
C LEU A 510 25.49 5.53 21.29
N ILE A 511 24.73 4.65 21.96
CA ILE A 511 25.15 3.27 22.25
C ILE A 511 25.54 2.53 20.97
N PHE A 512 24.74 2.66 19.92
CA PHE A 512 25.02 2.08 18.63
C PHE A 512 26.36 2.58 18.05
N PHE A 513 26.60 3.90 18.03
CA PHE A 513 27.87 4.44 17.53
C PHE A 513 29.08 3.95 18.36
N GLU A 514 28.95 3.91 19.70
CA GLU A 514 29.99 3.36 20.59
C GLU A 514 30.31 1.90 20.24
N ASN A 515 29.27 1.08 20.05
CA ASN A 515 29.41 -0.33 19.69
C ASN A 515 29.98 -0.51 18.27
N TYR A 516 29.56 0.33 17.33
CA TYR A 516 30.02 0.30 15.94
C TYR A 516 31.52 0.62 15.87
N ILE A 517 31.99 1.68 16.55
CA ILE A 517 33.41 2.03 16.65
C ILE A 517 34.22 0.87 17.24
N ASN A 518 33.75 0.28 18.34
CA ASN A 518 34.42 -0.86 18.97
C ASN A 518 34.48 -2.09 18.05
N SER A 519 33.46 -2.32 17.22
CA SER A 519 33.43 -3.40 16.24
C SER A 519 34.44 -3.15 15.12
N GLU A 520 34.48 -1.94 14.56
CA GLU A 520 35.40 -1.58 13.48
C GLU A 520 36.86 -1.58 13.92
N LEU A 521 37.17 -1.13 15.14
CA LEU A 521 38.53 -1.21 15.70
C LEU A 521 39.05 -2.64 15.85
N LYS A 522 38.16 -3.64 15.98
CA LYS A 522 38.55 -5.07 16.00
C LYS A 522 38.86 -5.61 14.60
N LYS A 523 38.37 -4.97 13.53
CA LYS A 523 38.50 -5.39 12.13
C LYS A 523 39.71 -4.71 11.45
N SER A 524 40.93 -5.14 11.78
CA SER A 524 42.21 -4.82 11.12
C SER A 524 42.70 -3.35 11.13
N PRO A 525 44.00 -3.04 11.41
CA PRO A 525 44.43 -1.68 11.82
C PRO A 525 44.69 -0.65 10.72
N GLN A 526 44.86 -1.05 9.45
CA GLN A 526 45.36 -0.15 8.38
C GLN A 526 44.29 0.40 7.41
N ILE A 527 43.15 -0.29 7.23
CA ILE A 527 42.07 0.10 6.29
C ILE A 527 41.09 1.10 6.93
N ALA A 528 41.12 1.23 8.26
CA ALA A 528 40.05 1.85 9.05
C ALA A 528 40.26 3.33 9.45
N LYS A 529 41.34 4.00 9.02
CA LYS A 529 41.70 5.31 9.62
C LYS A 529 40.73 6.45 9.30
N SER A 530 40.20 6.55 8.07
CA SER A 530 39.29 7.65 7.69
C SER A 530 37.90 7.50 8.30
N ILE A 531 37.32 6.29 8.24
CA ILE A 531 36.01 6.01 8.82
C ILE A 531 36.03 6.16 10.34
N ILE A 532 37.08 5.67 11.01
CA ILE A 532 37.26 5.85 12.45
C ILE A 532 37.35 7.34 12.80
N HIS A 533 38.06 8.13 12.00
CA HIS A 533 38.12 9.60 12.17
C HIS A 533 36.73 10.21 12.22
N SER A 534 35.90 9.96 11.20
CA SER A 534 34.56 10.52 11.11
C SER A 534 33.64 10.01 12.23
N LEU A 535 33.75 8.74 12.62
CA LEU A 535 32.96 8.16 13.72
C LEU A 535 33.31 8.78 15.09
N PHE A 536 34.60 9.03 15.38
CA PHE A 536 34.98 9.73 16.61
C PHE A 536 34.53 11.19 16.61
N LYS A 537 34.64 11.88 15.47
CA LYS A 537 34.05 13.22 15.28
C LYS A 537 32.53 13.20 15.50
N LEU A 538 31.83 12.14 15.09
CA LEU A 538 30.41 11.97 15.34
C LEU A 538 30.07 11.87 16.83
N ILE A 539 30.83 11.10 17.62
CA ILE A 539 30.65 11.05 19.08
C ILE A 539 30.83 12.44 19.70
N SER A 540 31.85 13.19 19.28
CA SER A 540 32.10 14.54 19.76
C SER A 540 30.96 15.49 19.37
N ALA A 541 30.58 15.55 18.10
CA ALA A 541 29.48 16.38 17.60
C ALA A 541 28.15 16.07 18.29
N PHE A 542 27.86 14.78 18.52
CA PHE A 542 26.68 14.33 19.25
C PHE A 542 26.68 14.86 20.70
N GLY A 543 27.81 14.73 21.41
CA GLY A 543 27.93 15.22 22.79
C GLY A 543 27.90 16.76 22.92
N VAL A 544 28.36 17.48 21.90
CA VAL A 544 28.25 18.95 21.82
C VAL A 544 26.79 19.37 21.57
N THR A 545 26.13 18.72 20.61
CA THR A 545 24.75 19.03 20.21
C THR A 545 23.76 18.67 21.31
N HIS A 546 24.02 17.59 22.05
CA HIS A 546 23.18 17.09 23.14
C HIS A 546 23.96 17.02 24.45
N PRO A 547 24.09 18.15 25.18
CA PRO A 547 24.91 18.26 26.40
C PRO A 547 24.60 17.24 27.50
N ARG A 548 23.37 16.69 27.54
CA ARG A 548 23.00 15.59 28.44
C ARG A 548 23.87 14.35 28.28
N PHE A 549 24.35 14.09 27.06
CA PHE A 549 25.19 12.94 26.74
C PHE A 549 26.69 13.25 26.79
N TYR A 550 27.08 14.48 27.10
CA TYR A 550 28.48 14.91 27.20
C TYR A 550 29.31 13.98 28.08
N ARG A 551 28.80 13.62 29.28
CA ARG A 551 29.54 12.77 30.23
C ARG A 551 29.87 11.41 29.63
N ARG A 552 28.88 10.81 28.96
CA ARG A 552 28.99 9.50 28.33
C ARG A 552 29.95 9.53 27.15
N ALA A 553 29.76 10.49 26.22
CA ALA A 553 30.64 10.70 25.08
C ALA A 553 32.09 10.94 25.54
N ARG A 554 32.28 11.82 26.53
CA ARG A 554 33.60 12.13 27.12
C ARG A 554 34.25 10.87 27.71
N ARG A 555 33.51 10.08 28.49
CA ARG A 555 34.01 8.82 29.07
C ARG A 555 34.45 7.83 27.98
N PHE A 556 33.60 7.64 26.96
CA PHE A 556 33.90 6.76 25.83
C PHE A 556 35.21 7.18 25.14
N LEU A 557 35.37 8.47 24.84
CA LEU A 557 36.60 8.99 24.24
C LEU A 557 37.84 8.75 25.13
N PHE A 558 37.76 9.05 26.43
CA PHE A 558 38.92 8.89 27.33
C PHE A 558 39.39 7.44 27.46
N HIS A 559 38.51 6.45 27.29
CA HIS A 559 38.91 5.04 27.29
C HIS A 559 40.04 4.74 26.29
N PHE A 560 40.00 5.37 25.11
CA PHE A 560 41.01 5.21 24.06
C PHE A 560 42.29 6.02 24.30
N THR A 561 42.37 6.81 25.37
CA THR A 561 43.57 7.57 25.75
C THR A 561 44.36 6.92 26.89
N ILE A 562 43.73 6.01 27.64
CA ILE A 562 44.28 5.44 28.87
C ILE A 562 45.09 4.16 28.61
N LEU A 563 44.70 3.37 27.62
CA LEU A 563 45.43 2.16 27.20
C LEU A 563 45.62 2.07 25.67
N PRO A 564 46.44 2.92 25.02
CA PRO A 564 46.54 2.91 23.56
C PRO A 564 47.93 2.47 23.06
N ASN A 565 47.94 1.54 22.10
CA ASN A 565 49.12 1.12 21.35
C ASN A 565 49.35 1.92 20.05
N ASP A 566 48.47 2.88 19.70
CA ASP A 566 48.51 3.65 18.45
C ASP A 566 48.49 5.17 18.69
N LYS A 567 49.57 5.84 18.30
CA LYS A 567 49.76 7.29 18.45
C LYS A 567 48.74 8.11 17.63
N PHE A 568 48.36 7.66 16.44
CA PHE A 568 47.42 8.36 15.58
C PHE A 568 46.03 8.45 16.23
N LEU A 569 45.57 7.33 16.80
CA LEU A 569 44.28 7.27 17.50
C LEU A 569 44.25 8.21 18.71
N ILE A 570 45.35 8.30 19.46
CA ILE A 570 45.46 9.23 20.61
C ILE A 570 45.31 10.68 20.15
N GLU A 571 46.00 11.09 19.08
CA GLU A 571 45.93 12.46 18.56
C GLU A 571 44.50 12.81 18.13
N LEU A 572 43.85 11.94 17.36
CA LEU A 572 42.45 12.08 16.92
C LEU A 572 41.48 12.20 18.10
N VAL A 573 41.59 11.30 19.09
CA VAL A 573 40.68 11.27 20.23
C VAL A 573 40.86 12.52 21.10
N ASN A 574 42.10 12.99 21.27
CA ASN A 574 42.37 14.25 21.98
C ASN A 574 41.76 15.47 21.26
N GLU A 575 41.82 15.54 19.93
CA GLU A 575 41.12 16.56 19.13
C GLU A 575 39.61 16.52 19.38
N CYS A 576 39.03 15.31 19.39
CA CYS A 576 37.60 15.12 19.65
C CYS A 576 37.20 15.53 21.08
N ILE A 577 38.04 15.25 22.08
CA ILE A 577 37.83 15.64 23.49
C ILE A 577 37.92 17.17 23.65
N ASP A 578 38.89 17.81 23.00
CA ASP A 578 39.02 19.27 23.02
C ASP A 578 37.80 19.94 22.38
N THR A 579 37.37 19.44 21.23
CA THR A 579 36.15 19.87 20.55
C THR A 579 34.92 19.72 21.45
N LEU A 580 34.77 18.55 22.09
CA LEU A 580 33.66 18.26 22.99
C LEU A 580 33.65 19.23 24.19
N THR A 581 34.82 19.48 24.77
CA THR A 581 35.00 20.37 25.93
C THR A 581 34.72 21.83 25.57
N LYS A 582 35.26 22.31 24.46
CA LYS A 582 34.98 23.65 23.93
C LYS A 582 33.50 23.82 23.60
N GLY A 583 32.88 22.80 23.00
CA GLY A 583 31.46 22.82 22.68
C GLY A 583 30.57 22.92 23.92
N LEU A 584 30.81 22.10 24.96
CA LEU A 584 30.08 22.23 26.23
C LEU A 584 30.26 23.61 26.85
N ARG A 585 31.50 24.11 26.93
CA ARG A 585 31.78 25.44 27.52
C ARG A 585 31.15 26.57 26.72
N GLY A 586 31.13 26.46 25.39
CA GLY A 586 30.43 27.38 24.50
C GLY A 586 28.92 27.36 24.76
N TRP A 587 28.34 26.18 24.96
CA TRP A 587 26.92 26.00 25.27
C TRP A 587 26.53 26.52 26.67
N ILE A 588 27.37 26.27 27.70
CA ILE A 588 27.18 26.87 29.04
C ILE A 588 27.32 28.39 28.98
N GLY A 589 28.21 28.88 28.12
CA GLY A 589 28.49 30.29 27.94
C GLY A 589 29.35 30.89 29.06
N ALA A 590 29.78 32.13 28.85
CA ALA A 590 30.55 32.88 29.84
C ALA A 590 29.71 33.17 31.09
N ASN A 591 30.40 33.44 32.21
CA ASN A 591 29.72 33.90 33.42
C ASN A 591 29.05 35.26 33.16
N GLN A 592 27.80 35.36 33.59
CA GLN A 592 27.10 36.63 33.67
C GLN A 592 27.87 37.59 34.60
N ARG A 593 28.07 38.84 34.17
CA ARG A 593 28.87 39.80 34.94
C ARG A 593 28.11 40.39 36.12
N ILE A 594 26.84 40.70 35.91
CA ILE A 594 25.97 41.39 36.87
C ILE A 594 24.59 40.73 36.82
N ALA A 595 24.00 40.47 37.98
CA ALA A 595 22.59 40.14 38.18
C ALA A 595 21.94 41.21 39.07
N VAL A 596 20.61 41.31 39.04
CA VAL A 596 19.84 42.23 39.88
C VAL A 596 19.02 41.39 40.84
N ASP A 597 19.09 41.69 42.14
CA ASP A 597 18.24 41.01 43.11
C ASP A 597 16.80 41.51 42.95
N VAL A 598 15.87 40.57 42.77
CA VAL A 598 14.45 40.88 42.59
C VAL A 598 13.84 41.50 43.86
N GLU A 599 14.37 41.18 45.04
CA GLU A 599 13.82 41.66 46.32
C GLU A 599 14.35 43.05 46.69
N THR A 600 15.64 43.32 46.48
CA THR A 600 16.28 44.58 46.89
C THR A 600 16.46 45.56 45.73
N GLY A 601 16.46 45.08 44.48
CA GLY A 601 16.77 45.87 43.29
C GLY A 601 18.27 46.15 43.11
N GLU A 602 19.14 45.63 43.98
CA GLU A 602 20.59 45.89 43.92
C GLU A 602 21.30 44.99 42.89
N GLU A 603 22.30 45.55 42.23
CA GLU A 603 23.19 44.82 41.32
C GLU A 603 24.26 44.07 42.11
N TYR A 604 24.50 42.81 41.74
CA TYR A 604 25.55 41.98 42.33
C TYR A 604 26.24 41.09 41.29
N SER A 605 27.44 40.61 41.63
CA SER A 605 28.34 39.86 40.78
C SER A 605 28.67 38.47 41.35
N TRP A 606 29.46 37.68 40.61
CA TRP A 606 30.01 36.42 41.14
C TRP A 606 30.96 36.61 42.33
N GLU A 607 31.45 37.82 42.60
CA GLU A 607 32.26 38.06 43.80
C GLU A 607 31.40 38.15 45.06
N ASP A 608 30.22 38.74 44.93
CA ASP A 608 29.30 39.02 46.05
C ASP A 608 28.58 37.77 46.55
N VAL A 609 28.49 36.73 45.70
CA VAL A 609 27.88 35.44 46.07
C VAL A 609 28.85 34.52 46.83
N LEU A 610 30.13 34.85 46.96
CA LEU A 610 31.15 33.98 47.56
C LEU A 610 31.38 34.28 49.04
N THR A 611 31.28 33.25 49.86
CA THR A 611 31.60 33.26 51.29
C THR A 611 32.70 32.23 51.56
N PHE A 612 33.83 32.67 52.11
CA PHE A 612 34.96 31.81 52.46
C PHE A 612 35.04 31.62 53.98
N GLU A 613 35.26 30.38 54.42
CA GLU A 613 35.52 30.07 55.83
C GLU A 613 36.86 30.68 56.28
N GLU A 614 36.94 31.03 57.57
CA GLU A 614 38.17 31.51 58.18
C GLU A 614 39.26 30.43 58.13
N GLY A 615 40.52 30.84 57.88
CA GLY A 615 41.67 29.94 57.87
C GLY A 615 42.01 29.30 56.51
N ILE A 616 41.37 29.73 55.42
CA ILE A 616 41.77 29.36 54.06
C ILE A 616 43.09 30.05 53.69
N ASP A 617 44.04 29.27 53.15
CA ASP A 617 45.32 29.77 52.65
C ASP A 617 45.15 30.89 51.62
N ALA A 618 45.97 31.95 51.72
CA ALA A 618 45.80 33.16 50.92
C ALA A 618 45.99 32.93 49.41
N ASP A 619 46.92 32.06 49.02
CA ASP A 619 47.14 31.74 47.61
C ASP A 619 45.97 30.89 47.07
N ASP A 620 45.49 29.94 47.87
CA ASP A 620 44.35 29.10 47.50
C ASP A 620 43.06 29.93 47.40
N PHE A 621 42.85 30.91 48.29
CA PHE A 621 41.73 31.87 48.23
C PHE A 621 41.70 32.59 46.89
N VAL A 622 42.83 33.20 46.49
CA VAL A 622 42.93 33.95 45.22
C VAL A 622 42.67 33.02 44.03
N ARG A 623 43.20 31.79 44.05
CA ARG A 623 43.01 30.82 42.96
C ARG A 623 41.55 30.35 42.85
N ILE A 624 40.90 30.03 43.96
CA ILE A 624 39.49 29.59 43.98
C ILE A 624 38.58 30.73 43.56
N LYS A 625 38.72 31.92 44.17
CA LYS A 625 37.94 33.12 43.78
C LYS A 625 38.05 33.39 42.28
N ASN A 626 39.27 33.48 41.75
CA ASN A 626 39.47 33.74 40.32
C ASN A 626 38.88 32.64 39.45
N SER A 627 38.99 31.37 39.85
CA SER A 627 38.43 30.26 39.08
C SER A 627 36.90 30.34 38.99
N ILE A 628 36.22 30.66 40.10
CA ILE A 628 34.75 30.75 40.12
C ILE A 628 34.26 32.01 39.39
N VAL A 629 34.90 33.15 39.62
CA VAL A 629 34.47 34.44 39.06
C VAL A 629 34.75 34.52 37.56
N LYS A 630 35.96 34.16 37.14
CA LYS A 630 36.43 34.33 35.75
C LYS A 630 36.05 33.17 34.83
N THR A 631 35.62 32.04 35.37
CA THR A 631 35.28 30.86 34.57
C THR A 631 33.97 30.23 35.02
N ALA A 632 33.32 29.50 34.12
CA ALA A 632 32.07 28.80 34.42
C ALA A 632 32.28 27.49 35.21
N VAL A 633 33.37 27.31 35.95
CA VAL A 633 33.74 26.02 36.58
C VAL A 633 32.66 25.47 37.51
N VAL A 634 32.03 26.32 38.33
CA VAL A 634 30.94 25.90 39.24
C VAL A 634 29.69 25.52 38.46
N ARG A 635 29.35 26.31 37.44
CA ARG A 635 28.21 26.06 36.56
C ARG A 635 28.39 24.76 35.76
N GLU A 636 29.60 24.53 35.24
CA GLU A 636 29.98 23.29 34.55
C GLU A 636 29.91 22.09 35.50
N ALA A 637 30.43 22.22 36.72
CA ALA A 637 30.35 21.16 37.72
C ALA A 637 28.89 20.82 38.07
N ILE A 638 28.05 21.80 38.41
CA ILE A 638 26.63 21.56 38.71
C ILE A 638 25.92 20.90 37.52
N PHE A 639 26.12 21.40 36.31
CA PHE A 639 25.52 20.81 35.12
C PHE A 639 25.89 19.32 34.98
N LEU A 640 27.17 19.00 35.13
CA LEU A 640 27.65 17.63 35.00
C LEU A 640 27.15 16.75 36.15
N PHE A 641 27.28 17.19 37.40
CA PHE A 641 27.04 16.34 38.59
C PHE A 641 25.58 16.34 39.08
N ALA A 642 24.76 17.33 38.73
CA ALA A 642 23.37 17.48 39.17
C ALA A 642 22.36 17.32 38.03
N LYS A 643 22.42 16.21 37.29
CA LYS A 643 21.42 15.81 36.28
C LYS A 643 21.10 16.90 35.22
N GLY A 644 22.07 17.74 34.86
CA GLY A 644 21.90 18.76 33.83
C GLY A 644 21.32 20.09 34.31
N VAL A 645 21.30 20.35 35.62
CA VAL A 645 20.89 21.65 36.18
C VAL A 645 21.79 22.78 35.63
N GLN A 646 21.17 23.82 35.09
CA GLN A 646 21.87 25.02 34.64
C GLN A 646 21.83 26.08 35.73
N LEU A 647 23.00 26.42 36.26
CA LEU A 647 23.15 27.51 37.23
C LEU A 647 23.42 28.83 36.50
N ARG A 648 22.69 29.88 36.87
CA ARG A 648 22.94 31.27 36.51
C ARG A 648 23.25 32.10 37.76
N LEU A 649 23.73 33.32 37.56
CA LEU A 649 24.07 34.21 38.67
C LEU A 649 22.82 34.64 39.46
N ASP A 650 21.71 34.89 38.76
CA ASP A 650 20.42 35.24 39.35
C ASP A 650 19.79 34.12 40.20
N ASP A 651 20.25 32.87 40.01
CA ASP A 651 19.82 31.73 40.82
C ASP A 651 20.45 31.72 42.22
N VAL A 652 21.49 32.52 42.47
CA VAL A 652 22.28 32.52 43.71
C VAL A 652 22.22 33.90 44.36
N LEU A 653 21.88 33.94 45.65
CA LEU A 653 21.89 35.18 46.43
C LEU A 653 23.32 35.58 46.85
N PRO A 654 23.57 36.87 47.16
CA PRO A 654 24.81 37.28 47.83
C PRO A 654 25.12 36.40 49.05
N GLY A 655 26.37 35.96 49.15
CA GLY A 655 26.84 34.98 50.14
C GLY A 655 26.31 33.54 49.98
N GLY A 656 25.61 33.21 48.89
CA GLY A 656 24.99 31.91 48.65
C GLY A 656 25.92 30.76 48.28
N ILE A 657 27.21 31.03 48.01
CA ILE A 657 28.23 30.01 47.74
C ILE A 657 29.21 29.97 48.91
N TRP A 658 29.24 28.87 49.64
CA TRP A 658 30.10 28.69 50.81
C TRP A 658 31.28 27.79 50.47
N ILE A 659 32.49 28.25 50.78
CA ILE A 659 33.73 27.53 50.56
C ILE A 659 34.40 27.22 51.91
N SER A 660 34.62 25.94 52.19
CA SER A 660 35.27 25.44 53.40
C SER A 660 36.39 24.46 53.10
N LEU A 661 37.41 24.41 53.96
CA LEU A 661 38.51 23.46 53.81
C LEU A 661 38.08 22.09 54.37
N VAL A 662 38.18 21.04 53.55
CA VAL A 662 37.85 19.66 53.97
C VAL A 662 39.10 18.94 54.46
N ASP A 663 40.15 18.96 53.64
CA ASP A 663 41.42 18.32 53.96
C ASP A 663 42.54 19.01 53.18
N SER A 664 43.75 19.00 53.72
CA SER A 664 44.94 19.50 53.05
C SER A 664 46.11 18.59 53.39
N ARG A 665 46.58 17.83 52.40
CA ARG A 665 47.71 16.90 52.57
C ARG A 665 48.72 17.06 51.44
N ASN A 666 49.99 17.11 51.82
CA ASN A 666 51.12 17.22 50.89
C ASN A 666 50.92 18.40 49.92
N ASP A 667 50.75 18.10 48.62
CA ASP A 667 50.60 19.04 47.50
C ASP A 667 49.15 19.20 46.99
N LYS A 668 48.15 18.75 47.76
CA LYS A 668 46.72 18.85 47.40
C LYS A 668 45.89 19.38 48.56
N SER A 669 45.02 20.34 48.26
CA SER A 669 44.01 20.85 49.19
C SER A 669 42.62 20.61 48.60
N ILE A 670 41.71 20.09 49.41
CA ILE A 670 40.34 19.76 49.03
C ILE A 670 39.42 20.74 49.74
N TYR A 671 38.66 21.48 48.95
CA TYR A 671 37.67 22.44 49.43
C TYR A 671 36.27 21.95 49.11
N ARG A 672 35.35 22.07 50.05
CA ARG A 672 33.91 21.89 49.80
C ARG A 672 33.36 23.22 49.31
N ILE A 673 32.53 23.15 48.27
CA ILE A 673 31.75 24.27 47.76
C ILE A 673 30.28 23.90 47.86
N THR A 674 29.56 24.61 48.71
CA THR A 674 28.11 24.50 48.85
C THR A 674 27.46 25.67 48.13
N VAL A 675 26.73 25.39 47.05
CA VAL A 675 25.99 26.39 46.28
C VAL A 675 24.53 26.31 46.67
N GLN A 676 24.05 27.31 47.40
CA GLN A 676 22.65 27.47 47.74
C GLN A 676 21.95 28.27 46.64
N THR A 677 20.98 27.65 45.97
CA THR A 677 20.16 28.33 44.97
C THR A 677 18.83 28.79 45.55
N ARG A 678 18.20 29.77 44.90
CA ARG A 678 16.86 30.27 45.27
C ARG A 678 15.78 29.17 45.17
N PHE A 679 15.80 28.39 44.09
CA PHE A 679 14.69 27.48 43.73
C PHE A 679 15.08 26.03 43.45
N GLN A 680 16.37 25.73 43.27
CA GLN A 680 16.86 24.41 42.86
C GLN A 680 17.54 23.63 44.00
N GLY A 681 17.43 24.12 45.24
CA GLY A 681 18.03 23.52 46.43
C GLY A 681 19.52 23.84 46.59
N ALA A 682 20.23 22.96 47.30
CA ALA A 682 21.65 23.09 47.58
C ALA A 682 22.47 22.07 46.78
N PHE A 683 23.61 22.49 46.24
CA PHE A 683 24.56 21.61 45.56
C PHE A 683 25.88 21.59 46.32
N ASP A 684 26.32 20.41 46.74
CA ASP A 684 27.61 20.19 47.38
C ASP A 684 28.61 19.59 46.39
N LEU A 685 29.72 20.29 46.22
CA LEU A 685 30.81 19.92 45.32
C LEU A 685 32.15 19.94 46.08
N THR A 686 33.14 19.22 45.57
CA THR A 686 34.52 19.35 46.04
C THR A 686 35.43 19.89 44.93
N ILE A 687 36.26 20.87 45.27
CA ILE A 687 37.37 21.34 44.42
C ILE A 687 38.67 20.79 44.97
N HIS A 688 39.38 20.06 44.12
CA HIS A 688 40.70 19.52 44.42
C HIS A 688 41.76 20.45 43.81
N LEU A 689 42.42 21.23 44.66
CA LEU A 689 43.42 22.20 44.26
C LEU A 689 44.82 21.60 44.39
N ASN A 690 45.48 21.42 43.25
CA ASN A 690 46.87 20.98 43.19
C ASN A 690 47.82 22.17 43.39
N LYS A 691 48.81 22.01 44.28
CA LYS A 691 49.81 23.04 44.58
C LYS A 691 51.05 22.90 43.69
N ASN A 692 51.77 21.79 43.81
CA ASN A 692 53.08 21.62 43.17
C ASN A 692 53.12 20.53 42.08
N LEU A 693 52.00 19.86 41.80
CA LEU A 693 51.98 18.80 40.79
C LEU A 693 52.06 19.37 39.36
N PRO A 694 52.92 18.81 38.49
CA PRO A 694 52.97 19.17 37.08
C PRO A 694 51.61 19.02 36.40
N PRO A 695 51.21 19.96 35.50
CA PRO A 695 49.92 19.90 34.81
C PRO A 695 49.65 18.59 34.05
N ALA A 696 50.70 17.92 33.58
CA ALA A 696 50.58 16.62 32.91
C ALA A 696 50.08 15.52 33.86
N ILE A 697 50.57 15.49 35.10
CA ILE A 697 50.16 14.50 36.12
C ILE A 697 48.70 14.74 36.51
N VAL A 698 48.33 16.02 36.72
CA VAL A 698 46.94 16.39 37.03
C VAL A 698 45.99 16.02 35.90
N LYS A 699 46.39 16.26 34.63
CA LYS A 699 45.60 15.83 33.48
C LYS A 699 45.43 14.32 33.45
N GLU A 700 46.49 13.56 33.72
CA GLU A 700 46.44 12.10 33.73
C GLU A 700 45.52 11.57 34.83
N GLU A 701 45.60 12.12 36.04
CA GLU A 701 44.66 11.80 37.13
C GLU A 701 43.20 12.08 36.73
N ILE A 702 42.93 13.23 36.13
CA ILE A 702 41.58 13.57 35.64
C ILE A 702 41.09 12.56 34.59
N LYS A 703 41.96 12.10 33.68
CA LYS A 703 41.61 11.07 32.69
C LYS A 703 41.16 9.79 33.40
N TRP A 704 41.97 9.30 34.34
CA TRP A 704 41.66 8.08 35.10
C TRP A 704 40.37 8.23 35.90
N LEU A 705 40.13 9.37 36.55
CA LEU A 705 38.89 9.63 37.28
C LEU A 705 37.66 9.65 36.36
N ILE A 706 37.77 10.21 35.16
CA ILE A 706 36.66 10.23 34.19
C ILE A 706 36.36 8.82 33.68
N ALA A 707 37.40 8.04 33.37
CA ALA A 707 37.23 6.66 32.91
C ALA A 707 36.76 5.71 34.02
N ALA A 708 37.25 5.90 35.25
CA ALA A 708 36.89 5.11 36.42
C ALA A 708 35.56 5.52 37.07
N GLY A 709 34.85 6.52 36.54
CA GLY A 709 33.65 7.13 37.15
C GLY A 709 32.48 6.17 37.42
N THR A 710 31.39 6.26 36.65
CA THR A 710 30.19 5.41 36.80
C THR A 710 30.13 4.33 35.71
N ASP A 711 29.38 3.25 35.92
CA ASP A 711 29.15 2.17 34.96
C ASP A 711 28.14 2.56 33.87
N SER A 712 27.76 1.62 33.00
CA SER A 712 26.77 1.83 31.93
C SER A 712 25.34 2.07 32.43
N LYS A 713 25.07 1.90 33.73
CA LYS A 713 23.78 2.10 34.41
C LYS A 713 23.78 3.33 35.32
N ASN A 714 24.79 4.20 35.25
CA ASN A 714 25.00 5.34 36.15
C ASN A 714 25.26 4.94 37.62
N GLU A 715 25.62 3.70 37.92
CA GLU A 715 26.09 3.30 39.24
C GLU A 715 27.57 3.72 39.39
N ARG A 716 27.98 4.26 40.53
CA ARG A 716 29.41 4.61 40.72
C ARG A 716 30.25 3.32 40.74
N LEU A 717 31.32 3.27 39.94
CA LEU A 717 32.28 2.15 39.95
C LEU A 717 33.21 2.20 41.17
N LEU A 718 33.26 3.35 41.85
CA LEU A 718 33.90 3.52 43.15
C LEU A 718 32.86 4.04 44.16
N PRO A 719 32.85 3.52 45.40
CA PRO A 719 31.84 3.82 46.41
C PRO A 719 31.57 5.32 46.63
#